data_AF-A0A1V6C144-F1
#
_entry.id   AF-A0A1V6C144-F1
#
_cell.length_a   1.000
_cell.length_b   1.000
_cell.length_c   1.000
_cell.angle_alpha   90.00
_cell.angle_beta   90.00
_cell.angle_gamma   90.00
#
_symmetry.space_group_name_H-M   'P 1'
#
loop_
_entity.id
_entity.type
_entity.pdbx_description
1 polymer ?
#
loop_
_entity_poly.entity_id
_entity_poly.type
_entity_poly.pdbx_seq_one_letter_code
_entity_poly.pdbx_strand_id
1 'polypeptide(L)'
;MRKLFSIVLLLACLSAGFSQRALAVKAYPYPMQVTQPDGTVITIRKHGDEFLNWTTSGGRLVKQGPDGFYYLAQFSSRGVVQATATRVRPAATPQGISTITPPAAAYERSRARKEDFARTFSGRSHLSRLNTAAPATRGALRSISSGNKKFLTILVQFSDKTFNSASPQSDFFNLLNLDGYAVNGATGSAWNYFRENSSGTFDPQFDVVGPVTLSHDMAYYGENVTDEESGDEDDIRPREMVVEAVDLANLLGVDFLQYDNDGDGTIDNIFVYYAGYNEAEGGPDDSIWPHAWSIYNYRTVDGVKTGSYACSSELRGSSGSTMAGIGTFCHEFGHVIGLPDFYDTDYEANGEALGLGSFSLMSSGNYNNNGRTPPYITSIERDLLGWFDNEPGVIDQQGNYSLGPVSGNVCYVSETTNEGETFLYEYRKQTGWDAYIPSGLLIYHIDRSDNLVGGKTAAARWNDWDGINAYASHQCCDLVEAVYPESAVQDYAQVPFPGSANNISFTAASSPAAVDHAGNRTGTDLTNIVNTGDMATFTVSNSNELVINGMVADPQGNPVAGATVTLSYQAPDGISPANAPDWKTAGGSSIKASPKRMLEQISQVITNVQGAYTFTTQIAPGQYNVTVNKQDYHPAEKETSGINPGTVQLNFTLYPIVQITGDVLRKHNDWEGRSAGFGQPGGTIYGAVGFSAEELVQCQGKRIKTVSFQLSGTTAAEVGVFVIMGSEVVLNRKVSYPVFGTMMTVDVSAHELIIPEGKLVKIGCYVKDSNSGFPIAIDEGPMLPMGGYAADAITALNEPWSLDYNILVSATVEEPPILETTLSGTVTDEQGVPVAGVSMLLFYDSTAETGPANAPGLFRESGPFRSSPLRTGTLITTVVTDQQGYYSFTTESRKTGSFIIEASKTGFYLAARQIPANHSGTVIAHFTMIPVVNAGNGVLKKHGLWTTNIGSGTPGGAIYGAVGFSAQEMAPYAGYVVNTISCLVNGSSAAEVGVFAYIDQQCVLTQAVGNPSFGTLMNVDVSSQELVIPAGKPVYFGYYVKGTDSAYPLTADDGPMVPMGGYVRFTMGAYSTDWKEQFDLDHNIMVAATVGPRDNQLFSSGYFMIKHPGKAYKAGDTFRFELNDSPLVEGVTRPSAVQWYFDGKAYNATDVITLTSGSHTIMVVLTFADYSQTIVKEILISE
;
A
#
# COMPACT_ATOMS: atom_id res chain seq x y z
N MET A 1 48.37 -51.02 26.18
CA MET A 1 47.20 -50.36 25.54
C MET A 1 47.32 -48.82 25.55
N ARG A 2 48.39 -48.25 24.98
CA ARG A 2 48.50 -46.79 24.69
C ARG A 2 49.27 -46.49 23.39
N LYS A 3 49.60 -47.52 22.59
CA LYS A 3 50.31 -47.40 21.30
C LYS A 3 49.52 -47.94 20.10
N LEU A 4 48.27 -48.36 20.30
CA LEU A 4 47.36 -48.80 19.21
C LEU A 4 46.31 -47.75 18.84
N PHE A 5 46.15 -46.68 19.64
CA PHE A 5 45.18 -45.60 19.38
C PHE A 5 45.76 -44.47 18.51
N SER A 6 47.08 -44.42 18.32
CA SER A 6 47.75 -43.36 17.55
C SER A 6 47.93 -43.70 16.06
N ILE A 7 47.60 -44.93 15.64
CA ILE A 7 47.72 -45.38 14.24
C ILE A 7 46.36 -45.40 13.53
N VAL A 8 45.25 -45.48 14.27
CA VAL A 8 43.89 -45.40 13.69
C VAL A 8 43.44 -43.95 13.48
N LEU A 9 43.98 -42.98 14.23
CA LEU A 9 43.70 -41.56 14.00
C LEU A 9 44.56 -40.91 12.89
N LEU A 10 45.66 -41.56 12.45
CA LEU A 10 46.49 -41.06 11.34
C LEU A 10 46.07 -41.61 9.97
N LEU A 11 45.20 -42.62 9.93
CA LEU A 11 44.63 -43.20 8.70
C LEU A 11 43.20 -42.71 8.38
N ALA A 12 42.59 -41.91 9.25
CA ALA A 12 41.28 -41.27 9.03
C ALA A 12 41.38 -39.77 8.66
N CYS A 13 42.60 -39.21 8.59
CA CYS A 13 42.85 -37.83 8.15
C CYS A 13 43.50 -37.75 6.75
N LEU A 14 43.50 -38.86 5.99
CA LEU A 14 44.01 -38.94 4.61
C LEU A 14 42.90 -39.21 3.57
N SER A 15 41.64 -39.00 3.96
CA SER A 15 40.48 -39.11 3.08
C SER A 15 39.50 -37.96 3.32
N ALA A 16 40.02 -36.74 3.40
CA ALA A 16 39.24 -35.55 3.12
C ALA A 16 39.43 -35.27 1.63
N GLY A 17 38.43 -35.63 0.82
CA GLY A 17 38.42 -35.34 -0.61
C GLY A 17 38.57 -33.84 -0.83
N PHE A 18 39.62 -33.47 -1.56
CA PHE A 18 39.76 -32.14 -2.11
C PHE A 18 38.90 -32.10 -3.38
N SER A 19 37.72 -31.48 -3.31
CA SER A 19 36.92 -31.16 -4.49
C SER A 19 37.51 -29.93 -5.18
N GLN A 20 37.82 -30.01 -6.48
CA GLN A 20 38.60 -29.02 -7.26
C GLN A 20 37.75 -28.47 -8.41
N ARG A 21 37.68 -27.15 -8.63
CA ARG A 21 36.63 -26.52 -9.49
C ARG A 21 37.20 -25.71 -10.68
N ALA A 22 36.47 -25.10 -11.61
CA ALA A 22 36.98 -24.37 -12.81
C ALA A 22 36.25 -23.00 -12.90
N LEU A 23 36.74 -21.95 -13.60
CA LEU A 23 36.11 -20.60 -13.65
C LEU A 23 36.06 -19.95 -15.05
N ALA A 24 34.93 -19.47 -15.55
CA ALA A 24 34.64 -19.18 -16.96
C ALA A 24 33.97 -17.83 -17.21
N VAL A 25 33.96 -17.48 -18.50
CA VAL A 25 33.00 -16.56 -19.10
C VAL A 25 31.54 -16.85 -18.71
N LYS A 26 30.81 -15.78 -18.35
CA LYS A 26 29.34 -15.79 -18.19
C LYS A 26 28.66 -16.36 -19.44
N ALA A 27 27.55 -17.07 -19.27
CA ALA A 27 26.76 -17.58 -20.38
C ALA A 27 26.40 -16.49 -21.40
N TYR A 28 26.34 -16.85 -22.69
CA TYR A 28 25.95 -15.93 -23.75
C TYR A 28 24.57 -15.31 -23.44
N PRO A 29 24.46 -13.96 -23.33
CA PRO A 29 23.32 -13.34 -22.67
C PRO A 29 22.03 -13.33 -23.51
N TYR A 30 22.13 -13.63 -24.81
CA TYR A 30 21.02 -13.54 -25.76
C TYR A 30 20.41 -14.91 -26.12
N PRO A 31 19.14 -14.96 -26.54
CA PRO A 31 18.51 -16.19 -27.03
C PRO A 31 19.22 -16.76 -28.25
N MET A 32 19.39 -18.09 -28.28
CA MET A 32 20.09 -18.82 -29.34
C MET A 32 19.17 -19.83 -30.01
N GLN A 33 19.33 -20.01 -31.33
CA GLN A 33 18.65 -21.08 -32.07
C GLN A 33 19.53 -22.33 -32.14
N VAL A 34 18.97 -23.48 -31.80
CA VAL A 34 19.65 -24.77 -31.85
C VAL A 34 18.84 -25.75 -32.70
N THR A 35 19.52 -26.43 -33.62
CA THR A 35 18.94 -27.47 -34.47
C THR A 35 19.05 -28.82 -33.78
N GLN A 36 17.91 -29.43 -33.50
CA GLN A 36 17.82 -30.78 -32.93
C GLN A 36 18.19 -31.85 -33.99
N PRO A 37 18.57 -33.07 -33.57
CA PRO A 37 18.94 -34.16 -34.49
C PRO A 37 17.91 -34.53 -35.57
N ASP A 38 16.61 -34.22 -35.38
CA ASP A 38 15.57 -34.44 -36.39
C ASP A 38 15.35 -33.23 -37.33
N GLY A 39 16.21 -32.23 -37.27
CA GLY A 39 16.16 -31.01 -38.08
C GLY A 39 15.21 -29.94 -37.55
N THR A 40 14.48 -30.19 -36.46
CA THR A 40 13.64 -29.16 -35.83
C THR A 40 14.49 -28.13 -35.10
N VAL A 41 14.09 -26.85 -35.14
CA VAL A 41 14.81 -25.76 -34.46
C VAL A 41 14.05 -25.33 -33.22
N ILE A 42 14.78 -25.17 -32.11
CA ILE A 42 14.27 -24.61 -30.85
C ILE A 42 15.06 -23.35 -30.49
N THR A 43 14.47 -22.46 -29.68
CA THR A 43 15.17 -21.31 -29.09
C THR A 43 15.46 -21.59 -27.63
N ILE A 44 16.72 -21.47 -27.25
CA ILE A 44 17.20 -21.63 -25.87
C ILE A 44 17.82 -20.34 -25.35
N ARG A 45 17.94 -20.22 -24.04
CA ARG A 45 18.75 -19.21 -23.34
C ARG A 45 19.56 -19.93 -22.26
N LYS A 46 20.89 -19.86 -22.35
CA LYS A 46 21.82 -20.32 -21.30
C LYS A 46 21.91 -19.21 -20.24
N HIS A 47 22.09 -19.61 -19.00
CA HIS A 47 22.20 -18.74 -17.84
C HIS A 47 23.36 -19.22 -16.97
N GLY A 48 23.89 -18.33 -16.13
CA GLY A 48 24.93 -18.66 -15.19
C GLY A 48 26.34 -18.61 -15.76
N ASP A 49 27.22 -19.39 -15.15
CA ASP A 49 28.63 -19.59 -15.49
C ASP A 49 29.01 -21.08 -15.33
N GLU A 50 30.29 -21.40 -15.38
CA GLU A 50 30.81 -22.76 -15.12
C GLU A 50 30.67 -23.24 -13.65
N PHE A 51 30.42 -22.35 -12.69
CA PHE A 51 30.16 -22.73 -11.30
C PHE A 51 28.70 -23.16 -11.11
N LEU A 52 27.77 -22.52 -11.81
CA LEU A 52 26.35 -22.84 -11.85
C LEU A 52 25.74 -22.32 -13.15
N ASN A 53 25.41 -23.22 -14.06
CA ASN A 53 24.65 -22.90 -15.26
C ASN A 53 23.34 -23.69 -15.36
N TRP A 54 22.43 -23.14 -16.16
CA TRP A 54 21.22 -23.85 -16.57
C TRP A 54 20.70 -23.32 -17.90
N THR A 55 19.94 -24.14 -18.62
CA THR A 55 19.39 -23.78 -19.91
C THR A 55 17.87 -23.69 -19.84
N THR A 56 17.29 -22.70 -20.51
CA THR A 56 15.85 -22.53 -20.58
C THR A 56 15.35 -22.44 -22.01
N SER A 57 14.14 -22.92 -22.26
CA SER A 57 13.43 -22.75 -23.53
C SER A 57 11.97 -22.42 -23.24
N GLY A 58 11.49 -21.29 -23.76
CA GLY A 58 10.12 -20.81 -23.49
C GLY A 58 9.81 -20.66 -21.99
N GLY A 59 10.78 -20.21 -21.19
CA GLY A 59 10.65 -20.04 -19.74
C GLY A 59 10.65 -21.34 -18.92
N ARG A 60 11.02 -22.47 -19.52
CA ARG A 60 11.08 -23.78 -18.85
C ARG A 60 12.52 -24.29 -18.82
N LEU A 61 12.92 -24.93 -17.73
CA LEU A 61 14.22 -25.57 -17.59
C LEU A 61 14.34 -26.74 -18.59
N VAL A 62 15.45 -26.79 -19.32
CA VAL A 62 15.75 -27.83 -20.32
C VAL A 62 17.21 -28.29 -20.21
N LYS A 63 17.48 -29.51 -20.65
CA LYS A 63 18.83 -30.11 -20.71
C LYS A 63 18.97 -30.98 -21.96
N GLN A 64 20.14 -31.03 -22.57
CA GLN A 64 20.39 -31.90 -23.72
C GLN A 64 20.63 -33.35 -23.25
N GLY A 65 20.06 -34.32 -23.95
CA GLY A 65 20.31 -35.74 -23.74
C GLY A 65 21.50 -36.25 -24.57
N PRO A 66 22.04 -37.44 -24.26
CA PRO A 66 23.13 -38.07 -25.03
C PRO A 66 22.80 -38.36 -26.50
N ASP A 67 21.51 -38.35 -26.86
CA ASP A 67 21.02 -38.49 -28.24
C ASP A 67 20.99 -37.15 -29.01
N GLY A 68 21.41 -36.05 -28.37
CA GLY A 68 21.46 -34.70 -28.93
C GLY A 68 20.14 -33.93 -28.85
N PHE A 69 19.04 -34.52 -28.37
CA PHE A 69 17.75 -33.83 -28.22
C PHE A 69 17.67 -33.05 -26.91
N TYR A 70 16.93 -31.94 -26.89
CA TYR A 70 16.64 -31.22 -25.65
C TYR A 70 15.38 -31.79 -24.99
N TYR A 71 15.44 -31.99 -23.68
CA TYR A 71 14.36 -32.50 -22.84
C TYR A 71 13.99 -31.46 -21.77
N LEU A 72 12.73 -31.45 -21.34
CA LEU A 72 12.34 -30.71 -20.12
C LEU A 72 13.18 -31.25 -18.96
N ALA A 73 13.61 -30.37 -18.06
CA ALA A 73 14.48 -30.72 -16.96
C ALA A 73 13.97 -30.18 -15.62
N GLN A 74 14.54 -30.70 -14.52
CA GLN A 74 14.28 -30.27 -13.15
C GLN A 74 15.60 -30.23 -12.36
N PHE A 75 15.67 -29.42 -11.31
CA PHE A 75 16.78 -29.51 -10.35
C PHE A 75 16.58 -30.70 -9.41
N SER A 76 17.64 -31.47 -9.18
CA SER A 76 17.67 -32.53 -8.17
C SER A 76 17.64 -31.95 -6.75
N SER A 77 17.50 -32.81 -5.73
CA SER A 77 17.60 -32.40 -4.32
C SER A 77 18.94 -31.76 -3.96
N ARG A 78 19.99 -32.13 -4.70
CA ARG A 78 21.30 -31.51 -4.61
C ARG A 78 21.44 -30.31 -5.53
N GLY A 79 20.44 -29.89 -6.30
CA GLY A 79 20.52 -28.72 -7.18
C GLY A 79 21.25 -28.94 -8.50
N VAL A 80 21.33 -30.18 -9.00
CA VAL A 80 21.89 -30.54 -10.32
C VAL A 80 20.76 -30.57 -11.36
N VAL A 81 20.98 -30.09 -12.58
CA VAL A 81 19.97 -30.13 -13.65
C VAL A 81 19.86 -31.55 -14.22
N GLN A 82 18.68 -32.15 -14.11
CA GLN A 82 18.36 -33.50 -14.61
C GLN A 82 17.29 -33.45 -15.69
N ALA A 83 17.58 -34.08 -16.83
CA ALA A 83 16.61 -34.25 -17.91
C ALA A 83 15.48 -35.19 -17.50
N THR A 84 14.25 -34.88 -17.92
CA THR A 84 13.09 -35.76 -17.84
C THR A 84 12.94 -36.56 -19.15
N ALA A 85 11.99 -37.50 -19.19
CA ALA A 85 11.66 -38.23 -20.42
C ALA A 85 10.90 -37.38 -21.47
N THR A 86 10.58 -36.12 -21.19
CA THR A 86 9.74 -35.30 -22.09
C THR A 86 10.58 -34.45 -23.02
N ARG A 87 10.62 -34.81 -24.30
CA ARG A 87 11.34 -34.08 -25.35
C ARG A 87 10.71 -32.71 -25.65
N VAL A 88 11.56 -31.69 -25.82
CA VAL A 88 11.17 -30.33 -26.21
C VAL A 88 10.85 -30.29 -27.71
N ARG A 89 9.69 -29.72 -28.03
CA ARG A 89 9.24 -29.48 -29.41
C ARG A 89 9.41 -27.99 -29.76
N PRO A 90 9.42 -27.62 -31.05
CA PRO A 90 9.50 -26.22 -31.47
C PRO A 90 8.48 -25.36 -30.72
N ALA A 91 8.98 -24.44 -29.89
CA ALA A 91 8.17 -23.50 -29.12
C ALA A 91 8.13 -22.13 -29.82
N ALA A 92 7.12 -21.32 -29.51
CA ALA A 92 7.12 -19.90 -29.85
C ALA A 92 8.33 -19.20 -29.20
N THR A 93 8.82 -18.12 -29.81
CA THR A 93 9.91 -17.28 -29.31
C THR A 93 9.79 -17.05 -27.80
N PRO A 94 10.88 -17.10 -27.01
CA PRO A 94 10.83 -16.80 -25.58
C PRO A 94 10.16 -15.44 -25.34
N GLN A 95 9.09 -15.41 -24.57
CA GLN A 95 8.36 -14.20 -24.18
C GLN A 95 8.64 -13.96 -22.70
N GLY A 96 9.70 -13.21 -22.37
CA GLY A 96 10.00 -12.74 -21.00
C GLY A 96 11.30 -13.26 -20.36
N ILE A 97 11.62 -12.66 -19.21
CA ILE A 97 12.69 -13.08 -18.28
C ILE A 97 12.29 -14.43 -17.68
N SER A 98 13.25 -15.36 -17.58
CA SER A 98 13.01 -16.69 -17.03
C SER A 98 12.71 -16.60 -15.54
N THR A 99 11.60 -17.15 -15.06
CA THR A 99 11.27 -17.21 -13.63
C THR A 99 11.82 -18.46 -12.93
N ILE A 100 12.85 -19.08 -13.52
CA ILE A 100 13.47 -20.30 -13.03
C ILE A 100 14.67 -19.92 -12.19
N THR A 101 14.52 -19.99 -10.87
CA THR A 101 15.58 -19.74 -9.90
C THR A 101 16.17 -21.09 -9.44
N PRO A 102 17.49 -21.29 -9.49
CA PRO A 102 18.16 -22.43 -8.88
C PRO A 102 17.82 -22.62 -7.38
N PRO A 103 17.78 -23.86 -6.87
CA PRO A 103 17.56 -24.08 -5.44
C PRO A 103 18.79 -23.70 -4.60
N ALA A 104 18.62 -23.42 -3.30
CA ALA A 104 19.70 -23.07 -2.37
C ALA A 104 20.93 -24.00 -2.42
N ALA A 105 20.71 -25.31 -2.62
CA ALA A 105 21.79 -26.29 -2.77
C ALA A 105 22.70 -26.00 -3.97
N ALA A 106 22.16 -25.45 -5.08
CA ALA A 106 22.89 -25.02 -6.26
C ALA A 106 23.85 -23.86 -5.95
N TYR A 107 23.35 -22.84 -5.25
CA TYR A 107 24.14 -21.68 -4.85
C TYR A 107 25.27 -22.01 -3.88
N GLU A 108 25.01 -22.83 -2.86
CA GLU A 108 26.06 -23.22 -1.89
C GLU A 108 27.20 -24.01 -2.56
N ARG A 109 26.88 -24.86 -3.55
CA ARG A 109 27.92 -25.53 -4.33
C ARG A 109 28.75 -24.52 -5.09
N SER A 110 28.10 -23.60 -5.82
CA SER A 110 28.74 -22.56 -6.61
C SER A 110 29.67 -21.67 -5.76
N ARG A 111 29.23 -21.23 -4.57
CA ARG A 111 30.02 -20.37 -3.66
C ARG A 111 31.37 -20.97 -3.30
N ALA A 112 31.41 -22.21 -2.85
CA ALA A 112 32.68 -22.84 -2.48
C ALA A 112 33.63 -23.01 -3.69
N ARG A 113 33.14 -22.92 -4.94
CA ARG A 113 33.96 -22.97 -6.16
C ARG A 113 34.63 -21.62 -6.38
N LYS A 114 33.86 -20.54 -6.30
CA LYS A 114 34.33 -19.16 -6.36
C LYS A 114 35.42 -18.88 -5.34
N GLU A 115 35.24 -19.34 -4.11
CA GLU A 115 36.24 -19.16 -3.04
C GLU A 115 37.59 -19.83 -3.35
N ASP A 116 37.62 -20.94 -4.09
CA ASP A 116 38.87 -21.62 -4.46
C ASP A 116 39.59 -20.92 -5.62
N PHE A 117 38.82 -20.42 -6.59
CA PHE A 117 39.32 -19.56 -7.66
C PHE A 117 39.98 -18.30 -7.10
N ALA A 118 39.21 -17.57 -6.28
CA ALA A 118 39.61 -16.40 -5.52
C ALA A 118 41.01 -16.55 -4.91
N ARG A 119 41.20 -17.60 -4.09
CA ARG A 119 42.49 -17.91 -3.43
C ARG A 119 43.66 -18.11 -4.39
N THR A 120 43.40 -18.56 -5.62
CA THR A 120 44.43 -18.86 -6.61
C THR A 120 44.86 -17.61 -7.38
N PHE A 121 43.91 -16.78 -7.81
CA PHE A 121 44.17 -15.71 -8.78
C PHE A 121 44.21 -14.31 -8.17
N SER A 122 43.56 -14.05 -7.02
CA SER A 122 43.45 -12.69 -6.48
C SER A 122 44.80 -12.04 -6.13
N GLY A 123 45.79 -12.87 -5.77
CA GLY A 123 47.18 -12.45 -5.50
C GLY A 123 47.94 -11.88 -6.71
N ARG A 124 47.40 -12.02 -7.93
CA ARG A 124 48.01 -11.50 -9.17
C ARG A 124 47.68 -10.02 -9.43
N SER A 125 46.58 -9.51 -8.84
CA SER A 125 46.17 -8.10 -8.98
C SER A 125 47.23 -7.13 -8.45
N HIS A 126 47.27 -5.92 -9.00
CA HIS A 126 48.13 -4.85 -8.46
C HIS A 126 47.73 -4.46 -7.03
N LEU A 127 46.42 -4.39 -6.76
CA LEU A 127 45.87 -4.04 -5.45
C LEU A 127 46.33 -4.99 -4.33
N SER A 128 46.25 -6.31 -4.55
CA SER A 128 46.72 -7.30 -3.57
C SER A 128 48.23 -7.19 -3.30
N ARG A 129 49.01 -6.81 -4.33
CA ARG A 129 50.47 -6.60 -4.20
C ARG A 129 50.82 -5.32 -3.43
N LEU A 130 50.02 -4.26 -3.51
CA LEU A 130 50.22 -3.05 -2.71
C LEU A 130 49.92 -3.30 -1.22
N ASN A 131 48.90 -4.12 -0.92
CA ASN A 131 48.49 -4.44 0.44
C ASN A 131 49.46 -5.38 1.20
N THR A 132 50.43 -6.00 0.54
CA THR A 132 51.31 -7.05 1.12
C THR A 132 52.72 -6.59 1.57
N ALA A 133 53.00 -5.28 1.63
CA ALA A 133 54.22 -4.78 2.29
C ALA A 133 54.03 -4.77 3.83
N ALA A 134 54.69 -5.53 4.71
CA ALA A 134 55.98 -6.27 4.75
C ALA A 134 55.95 -7.30 5.94
N PRO A 135 56.95 -8.19 6.21
CA PRO A 135 58.28 -8.31 5.63
C PRO A 135 58.70 -9.71 5.12
N ALA A 136 59.55 -9.69 4.08
CA ALA A 136 60.63 -10.63 3.76
C ALA A 136 60.39 -12.14 3.97
N THR A 137 60.01 -12.87 2.91
CA THR A 137 60.76 -14.03 2.40
C THR A 137 60.16 -14.56 1.07
N ARG A 138 61.05 -14.72 0.07
CA ARG A 138 60.85 -15.19 -1.32
C ARG A 138 60.15 -14.22 -2.27
N GLY A 139 60.95 -13.67 -3.21
CA GLY A 139 60.57 -13.05 -4.48
C GLY A 139 59.42 -12.05 -4.45
N ALA A 140 59.71 -10.75 -4.53
CA ALA A 140 58.68 -9.77 -4.88
C ALA A 140 57.99 -10.23 -6.18
N LEU A 141 56.72 -10.65 -6.12
CA LEU A 141 55.91 -11.08 -7.27
C LEU A 141 55.98 -9.96 -8.34
N ARG A 142 56.73 -10.21 -9.41
CA ARG A 142 56.88 -9.25 -10.50
C ARG A 142 55.59 -9.27 -11.32
N SER A 143 55.17 -8.10 -11.84
CA SER A 143 53.95 -8.06 -12.67
C SER A 143 54.12 -8.89 -13.94
N ILE A 144 53.15 -9.76 -14.21
CA ILE A 144 53.02 -10.47 -15.49
C ILE A 144 52.14 -9.71 -16.49
N SER A 145 51.50 -8.62 -16.05
CA SER A 145 50.70 -7.70 -16.85
C SER A 145 51.49 -6.55 -17.49
N SER A 146 52.83 -6.58 -17.49
CA SER A 146 53.64 -5.45 -17.98
C SER A 146 54.94 -5.91 -18.65
N GLY A 147 55.45 -5.11 -19.58
CA GLY A 147 56.64 -5.41 -20.37
C GLY A 147 56.38 -6.45 -21.45
N ASN A 148 57.48 -6.93 -22.05
CA ASN A 148 57.44 -7.98 -23.06
C ASN A 148 57.42 -9.36 -22.37
N LYS A 149 56.30 -10.07 -22.47
CA LYS A 149 56.03 -11.33 -21.78
C LYS A 149 55.56 -12.39 -22.75
N LYS A 150 55.91 -13.66 -22.51
CA LYS A 150 55.53 -14.79 -23.38
C LYS A 150 54.48 -15.68 -22.72
N PHE A 151 53.48 -16.08 -23.48
CA PHE A 151 52.42 -16.97 -23.04
C PHE A 151 52.24 -18.12 -24.04
N LEU A 152 52.05 -19.33 -23.52
CA LEU A 152 51.90 -20.54 -24.33
C LEU A 152 50.43 -20.78 -24.64
N THR A 153 50.11 -20.98 -25.92
CA THR A 153 48.81 -21.44 -26.40
C THR A 153 48.96 -22.78 -27.11
N ILE A 154 48.26 -23.81 -26.63
CA ILE A 154 48.26 -25.16 -27.23
C ILE A 154 46.92 -25.40 -27.92
N LEU A 155 46.95 -25.76 -29.20
CA LEU A 155 45.78 -26.21 -29.94
C LEU A 155 45.58 -27.70 -29.68
N VAL A 156 44.39 -28.11 -29.23
CA VAL A 156 44.08 -29.51 -28.91
C VAL A 156 42.88 -30.01 -29.72
N GLN A 157 43.00 -31.22 -30.21
CA GLN A 157 41.90 -31.95 -30.86
C GLN A 157 41.72 -33.30 -30.18
N PHE A 158 40.51 -33.84 -30.30
CA PHE A 158 40.09 -35.08 -29.65
C PHE A 158 40.13 -36.24 -30.64
N SER A 159 40.04 -37.50 -30.16
CA SER A 159 40.04 -38.66 -31.06
C SER A 159 38.84 -38.71 -32.01
N ASP A 160 37.72 -38.10 -31.64
CA ASP A 160 36.49 -37.99 -32.42
C ASP A 160 36.27 -36.62 -33.08
N LYS A 161 37.06 -35.61 -32.72
CA LYS A 161 36.83 -34.22 -33.13
C LYS A 161 38.12 -33.50 -33.49
N THR A 162 38.26 -33.14 -34.78
CA THR A 162 39.39 -32.37 -35.31
C THR A 162 39.02 -30.92 -35.58
N PHE A 163 40.03 -30.05 -35.68
CA PHE A 163 39.82 -28.67 -36.13
C PHE A 163 39.17 -28.62 -37.52
N ASN A 164 38.23 -27.69 -37.71
CA ASN A 164 37.65 -27.36 -39.01
C ASN A 164 38.61 -26.59 -39.92
N SER A 165 39.50 -25.77 -39.33
CA SER A 165 40.53 -25.10 -40.11
C SER A 165 41.50 -26.10 -40.75
N ALA A 166 41.90 -25.83 -42.00
CA ALA A 166 42.94 -26.59 -42.69
C ALA A 166 44.37 -26.19 -42.25
N SER A 167 44.51 -25.03 -41.59
CA SER A 167 45.78 -24.45 -41.13
C SER A 167 45.65 -23.89 -39.70
N PRO A 168 45.17 -24.68 -38.72
CA PRO A 168 44.75 -24.18 -37.41
C PRO A 168 45.87 -23.43 -36.69
N GLN A 169 47.11 -23.93 -36.71
CA GLN A 169 48.24 -23.23 -36.09
C GLN A 169 48.43 -21.80 -36.63
N SER A 170 48.40 -21.62 -37.97
CA SER A 170 48.58 -20.31 -38.58
C SER A 170 47.39 -19.40 -38.32
N ASP A 171 46.18 -19.95 -38.32
CA ASP A 171 44.95 -19.16 -38.15
C ASP A 171 44.87 -18.63 -36.71
N PHE A 172 45.14 -19.46 -35.70
CA PHE A 172 45.20 -19.04 -34.30
C PHE A 172 46.42 -18.16 -34.00
N PHE A 173 47.57 -18.42 -34.63
CA PHE A 173 48.71 -17.51 -34.52
C PHE A 173 48.36 -16.09 -35.01
N ASN A 174 47.65 -15.98 -36.13
CA ASN A 174 47.21 -14.70 -36.66
C ASN A 174 46.13 -14.05 -35.77
N LEU A 175 45.16 -14.84 -35.28
CA LEU A 175 44.12 -14.36 -34.36
C LEU A 175 44.72 -13.74 -33.10
N LEU A 176 45.82 -14.30 -32.59
CA LEU A 176 46.44 -13.85 -31.34
C LEU A 176 47.53 -12.78 -31.56
N ASN A 177 48.29 -12.80 -32.66
CA ASN A 177 49.49 -11.97 -32.81
C ASN A 177 49.53 -11.05 -34.04
N LEU A 178 48.69 -11.24 -35.07
CA LEU A 178 48.82 -10.46 -36.30
C LEU A 178 48.40 -9.01 -36.07
N ASP A 179 49.31 -8.07 -36.34
CA ASP A 179 49.01 -6.64 -36.31
C ASP A 179 47.99 -6.28 -37.42
N GLY A 180 46.85 -5.74 -37.02
CA GLY A 180 45.76 -5.40 -37.94
C GLY A 180 44.92 -6.60 -38.39
N TYR A 181 44.85 -7.66 -37.59
CA TYR A 181 43.99 -8.82 -37.86
C TYR A 181 42.52 -8.41 -38.05
N ALA A 182 41.96 -8.68 -39.23
CA ALA A 182 40.61 -8.27 -39.62
C ALA A 182 39.73 -9.43 -40.15
N VAL A 183 40.20 -10.67 -40.04
CA VAL A 183 39.47 -11.85 -40.54
C VAL A 183 38.14 -11.98 -39.81
N ASN A 184 37.08 -12.37 -40.54
CA ASN A 184 35.71 -12.47 -40.04
C ASN A 184 35.13 -11.16 -39.45
N GLY A 185 35.72 -10.01 -39.78
CA GLY A 185 35.29 -8.71 -39.25
C GLY A 185 35.77 -8.42 -37.83
N ALA A 186 36.89 -9.03 -37.42
CA ALA A 186 37.58 -8.67 -36.18
C ALA A 186 38.14 -7.25 -36.22
N THR A 187 38.16 -6.59 -35.06
CA THR A 187 38.76 -5.26 -34.91
C THR A 187 40.30 -5.33 -34.89
N GLY A 188 40.85 -6.41 -34.38
CA GLY A 188 42.30 -6.66 -34.25
C GLY A 188 42.57 -8.03 -33.66
N SER A 189 43.85 -8.35 -33.45
CA SER A 189 44.28 -9.56 -32.74
C SER A 189 44.25 -9.34 -31.21
N ALA A 190 44.41 -10.42 -30.44
CA ALA A 190 44.55 -10.32 -28.98
C ALA A 190 45.75 -9.43 -28.58
N TRP A 191 46.86 -9.52 -29.30
CA TRP A 191 48.00 -8.62 -29.13
C TRP A 191 47.63 -7.15 -29.40
N ASN A 192 46.92 -6.85 -30.49
CA ASN A 192 46.46 -5.47 -30.75
C ASN A 192 45.62 -4.95 -29.58
N TYR A 193 44.68 -5.77 -29.09
CA TYR A 193 43.79 -5.42 -28.00
C TYR A 193 44.56 -5.07 -26.72
N PHE A 194 45.43 -5.95 -26.23
CA PHE A 194 46.14 -5.71 -24.96
C PHE A 194 47.20 -4.62 -25.06
N ARG A 195 47.89 -4.51 -26.20
CA ARG A 195 48.89 -3.46 -26.41
C ARG A 195 48.26 -2.06 -26.47
N GLU A 196 47.10 -1.93 -27.13
CA GLU A 196 46.38 -0.66 -27.20
C GLU A 196 45.74 -0.30 -25.85
N ASN A 197 45.14 -1.28 -25.15
CA ASN A 197 44.56 -1.04 -23.83
C ASN A 197 45.59 -0.68 -22.76
N SER A 198 46.83 -1.13 -22.89
CA SER A 198 47.90 -0.80 -21.93
C SER A 198 48.73 0.43 -22.32
N SER A 199 48.35 1.16 -23.39
CA SER A 199 49.18 2.25 -23.96
C SER A 199 50.61 1.82 -24.32
N GLY A 200 50.82 0.52 -24.60
CA GLY A 200 52.13 -0.08 -24.85
C GLY A 200 52.92 -0.50 -23.60
N THR A 201 52.38 -0.33 -22.39
CA THR A 201 52.98 -0.83 -21.14
C THR A 201 53.05 -2.35 -21.10
N PHE A 202 52.14 -3.04 -21.78
CA PHE A 202 52.10 -4.49 -21.89
C PHE A 202 52.23 -4.94 -23.35
N ASP A 203 53.17 -5.84 -23.61
CA ASP A 203 53.49 -6.35 -24.94
C ASP A 203 53.55 -7.89 -24.90
N PRO A 204 52.39 -8.57 -24.84
CA PRO A 204 52.33 -10.03 -24.75
C PRO A 204 52.68 -10.70 -26.09
N GLN A 205 53.44 -11.78 -26.06
CA GLN A 205 53.68 -12.67 -27.19
C GLN A 205 52.99 -14.00 -26.93
N PHE A 206 52.13 -14.44 -27.85
CA PHE A 206 51.42 -15.71 -27.74
C PHE A 206 52.05 -16.76 -28.67
N ASP A 207 52.77 -17.72 -28.10
CA ASP A 207 53.35 -18.82 -28.87
C ASP A 207 52.28 -19.90 -29.10
N VAL A 208 51.96 -20.21 -30.36
CA VAL A 208 50.90 -21.17 -30.73
C VAL A 208 51.50 -22.51 -31.19
N VAL A 209 51.17 -23.57 -30.46
CA VAL A 209 51.69 -24.94 -30.67
C VAL A 209 50.55 -25.91 -30.99
N GLY A 210 50.81 -26.91 -31.82
CA GLY A 210 49.84 -27.94 -32.20
C GLY A 210 49.22 -27.71 -33.59
N PRO A 211 48.10 -28.36 -33.91
CA PRO A 211 47.25 -29.13 -33.00
C PRO A 211 47.87 -30.44 -32.53
N VAL A 212 47.72 -30.76 -31.24
CA VAL A 212 48.03 -32.07 -30.67
C VAL A 212 46.73 -32.87 -30.54
N THR A 213 46.79 -34.19 -30.80
CA THR A 213 45.62 -35.07 -30.68
C THR A 213 45.66 -35.79 -29.35
N LEU A 214 44.65 -35.56 -28.53
CA LEU A 214 44.46 -36.21 -27.24
C LEU A 214 43.96 -37.65 -27.42
N SER A 215 44.13 -38.47 -26.39
CA SER A 215 43.88 -39.92 -26.44
C SER A 215 42.41 -40.32 -26.30
N HIS A 216 41.53 -39.41 -25.87
CA HIS A 216 40.10 -39.66 -25.69
C HIS A 216 39.21 -38.71 -26.51
N ASP A 217 37.92 -39.06 -26.58
CA ASP A 217 36.88 -38.28 -27.26
C ASP A 217 36.53 -37.02 -26.45
N MET A 218 35.92 -36.01 -27.09
CA MET A 218 35.60 -34.72 -26.44
C MET A 218 34.81 -34.89 -25.13
N ALA A 219 33.80 -35.77 -25.13
CA ALA A 219 32.96 -36.04 -23.97
C ALA A 219 33.75 -36.55 -22.76
N TYR A 220 34.87 -37.27 -22.95
CA TYR A 220 35.71 -37.72 -21.82
C TYR A 220 36.24 -36.54 -21.01
N TYR A 221 36.58 -35.44 -21.68
CA TYR A 221 37.15 -34.25 -21.05
C TYR A 221 36.09 -33.22 -20.63
N GLY A 222 34.98 -33.11 -21.38
CA GLY A 222 33.98 -32.04 -21.25
C GLY A 222 32.54 -32.47 -20.91
N GLU A 223 32.26 -33.73 -20.61
CA GLU A 223 30.92 -34.12 -20.16
C GLU A 223 30.65 -33.60 -18.74
N ASN A 224 29.51 -32.92 -18.58
CA ASN A 224 28.98 -32.51 -17.28
C ASN A 224 28.56 -33.74 -16.46
N VAL A 225 29.09 -33.94 -15.25
CA VAL A 225 28.70 -35.09 -14.42
C VAL A 225 27.21 -35.06 -14.03
N THR A 226 26.61 -36.25 -13.86
CA THR A 226 25.17 -36.46 -13.68
C THR A 226 24.77 -37.39 -12.52
N ASP A 227 25.74 -37.88 -11.74
CA ASP A 227 25.55 -38.88 -10.68
C ASP A 227 25.33 -38.30 -9.26
N GLU A 228 24.13 -38.54 -8.73
CA GLU A 228 23.75 -38.19 -7.34
C GLU A 228 24.62 -38.86 -6.24
N GLU A 229 25.41 -39.89 -6.56
CA GLU A 229 26.21 -40.65 -5.59
C GLU A 229 27.67 -40.18 -5.41
N SER A 230 28.29 -39.57 -6.41
CA SER A 230 29.74 -39.24 -6.36
C SER A 230 30.06 -38.01 -5.51
N GLY A 231 29.11 -37.08 -5.38
CA GLY A 231 29.31 -35.83 -4.63
C GLY A 231 30.25 -34.81 -5.31
N ASP A 232 30.88 -35.19 -6.43
CA ASP A 232 31.77 -34.37 -7.23
C ASP A 232 31.33 -34.46 -8.69
N GLU A 233 31.06 -33.31 -9.29
CA GLU A 233 30.49 -33.19 -10.63
C GLU A 233 31.09 -31.99 -11.41
N ASP A 234 32.16 -32.23 -12.18
CA ASP A 234 32.85 -31.27 -13.07
C ASP A 234 32.41 -31.49 -14.55
N ASP A 235 32.89 -30.67 -15.49
CA ASP A 235 33.34 -31.23 -16.78
C ASP A 235 34.35 -32.32 -16.41
N ILE A 236 34.12 -33.58 -16.77
CA ILE A 236 34.75 -34.73 -16.10
C ILE A 236 36.27 -34.52 -15.88
N ARG A 237 37.01 -34.01 -16.89
CA ARG A 237 38.50 -34.04 -16.93
C ARG A 237 39.20 -32.90 -17.74
N PRO A 238 38.79 -31.61 -17.73
CA PRO A 238 39.48 -30.56 -18.50
C PRO A 238 40.91 -30.31 -18.00
N ARG A 239 41.23 -30.60 -16.74
CA ARG A 239 42.62 -30.56 -16.25
C ARG A 239 43.48 -31.67 -16.83
N GLU A 240 42.91 -32.86 -17.06
CA GLU A 240 43.64 -33.95 -17.71
C GLU A 240 43.92 -33.60 -19.18
N MET A 241 42.99 -32.91 -19.85
CA MET A 241 43.19 -32.35 -21.19
C MET A 241 44.47 -31.49 -21.22
N VAL A 242 44.63 -30.58 -20.25
CA VAL A 242 45.79 -29.68 -20.17
C VAL A 242 47.07 -30.45 -19.86
N VAL A 243 47.04 -31.39 -18.90
CA VAL A 243 48.21 -32.20 -18.54
C VAL A 243 48.70 -33.03 -19.73
N GLU A 244 47.78 -33.67 -20.45
CA GLU A 244 48.10 -34.43 -21.66
C GLU A 244 48.61 -33.51 -22.78
N ALA A 245 47.99 -32.35 -22.98
CA ALA A 245 48.43 -31.36 -23.95
C ALA A 245 49.86 -30.85 -23.67
N VAL A 246 50.20 -30.64 -22.39
CA VAL A 246 51.56 -30.28 -21.95
C VAL A 246 52.56 -31.38 -22.25
N ASP A 247 52.24 -32.64 -21.91
CA ASP A 247 53.12 -33.78 -22.20
C ASP A 247 53.34 -33.94 -23.72
N LEU A 248 52.31 -33.72 -24.55
CA LEU A 248 52.41 -33.75 -26.01
C LEU A 248 53.20 -32.56 -26.57
N ALA A 249 52.99 -31.35 -26.05
CA ALA A 249 53.76 -30.17 -26.44
C ALA A 249 55.25 -30.29 -26.08
N ASN A 250 55.56 -30.91 -24.94
CA ASN A 250 56.94 -31.24 -24.55
C ASN A 250 57.59 -32.22 -25.56
N LEU A 251 56.85 -33.21 -26.05
CA LEU A 251 57.33 -34.11 -27.12
C LEU A 251 57.58 -33.37 -28.45
N LEU A 252 56.90 -32.25 -28.70
CA LEU A 252 57.15 -31.37 -29.84
C LEU A 252 58.36 -30.44 -29.64
N GLY A 253 59.01 -30.46 -28.47
CA GLY A 253 60.21 -29.69 -28.16
C GLY A 253 59.95 -28.26 -27.70
N VAL A 254 58.77 -27.99 -27.12
CA VAL A 254 58.48 -26.72 -26.45
C VAL A 254 59.37 -26.57 -25.21
N ASP A 255 60.01 -25.42 -25.06
CA ASP A 255 60.81 -25.05 -23.90
C ASP A 255 59.95 -24.28 -22.89
N PHE A 256 59.51 -24.95 -21.83
CA PHE A 256 58.53 -24.41 -20.89
C PHE A 256 59.10 -23.33 -19.96
N LEU A 257 60.42 -23.24 -19.81
CA LEU A 257 61.08 -22.24 -18.97
C LEU A 257 60.80 -20.80 -19.46
N GLN A 258 60.45 -20.63 -20.74
CA GLN A 258 60.17 -19.31 -21.33
C GLN A 258 58.85 -18.69 -20.86
N TYR A 259 57.98 -19.46 -20.20
CA TYR A 259 56.65 -19.05 -19.79
C TYR A 259 56.52 -18.83 -18.27
N ASP A 260 57.64 -18.83 -17.54
CA ASP A 260 57.78 -18.34 -16.17
C ASP A 260 58.28 -16.88 -16.24
N ASN A 261 57.36 -15.94 -16.47
CA ASN A 261 57.69 -14.54 -16.75
C ASN A 261 58.10 -13.74 -15.51
N ASP A 262 57.79 -14.22 -14.30
CA ASP A 262 58.13 -13.54 -13.04
C ASP A 262 59.26 -14.23 -12.27
N GLY A 263 59.64 -15.45 -12.65
CA GLY A 263 60.73 -16.23 -12.09
C GLY A 263 60.37 -16.93 -10.78
N ASP A 264 59.09 -17.17 -10.51
CA ASP A 264 58.61 -17.83 -9.29
C ASP A 264 58.78 -19.37 -9.32
N GLY A 265 59.20 -19.92 -10.46
CA GLY A 265 59.37 -21.36 -10.70
C GLY A 265 58.13 -22.05 -11.26
N THR A 266 57.13 -21.28 -11.68
CA THR A 266 55.84 -21.74 -12.19
C THR A 266 55.54 -21.08 -13.53
N ILE A 267 54.96 -21.82 -14.46
CA ILE A 267 54.43 -21.28 -15.71
C ILE A 267 53.21 -20.41 -15.37
N ASP A 268 53.22 -19.15 -15.81
CA ASP A 268 52.20 -18.17 -15.43
C ASP A 268 50.79 -18.56 -15.86
N ASN A 269 50.70 -19.13 -17.08
CA ASN A 269 49.49 -19.70 -17.66
C ASN A 269 49.79 -20.55 -18.91
N ILE A 270 48.98 -21.60 -19.09
CA ILE A 270 48.88 -22.36 -20.34
C ILE A 270 47.49 -22.14 -20.92
N PHE A 271 47.39 -21.52 -22.10
CA PHE A 271 46.12 -21.37 -22.79
C PHE A 271 45.86 -22.57 -23.71
N VAL A 272 44.64 -23.08 -23.75
CA VAL A 272 44.24 -24.18 -24.64
C VAL A 272 43.08 -23.74 -25.55
N TYR A 273 43.25 -23.92 -26.86
CA TYR A 273 42.13 -23.90 -27.80
C TYR A 273 41.75 -25.31 -28.18
N TYR A 274 40.51 -25.73 -27.91
CA TYR A 274 40.02 -27.07 -28.25
C TYR A 274 39.14 -27.06 -29.52
N ALA A 275 39.23 -28.14 -30.30
CA ALA A 275 38.43 -28.31 -31.52
C ALA A 275 36.92 -28.37 -31.22
N GLY A 276 36.10 -27.70 -32.04
CA GLY A 276 34.63 -27.68 -31.89
C GLY A 276 34.05 -26.41 -31.27
N TYR A 277 32.83 -26.50 -30.75
CA TYR A 277 32.08 -25.41 -30.11
C TYR A 277 32.25 -25.42 -28.59
N ASN A 278 31.86 -24.34 -27.91
CA ASN A 278 31.83 -24.26 -26.45
C ASN A 278 30.41 -24.26 -25.88
N GLU A 279 30.24 -24.72 -24.64
CA GLU A 279 28.93 -24.83 -24.01
C GLU A 279 28.28 -23.45 -23.70
N ALA A 280 29.10 -22.45 -23.32
CA ALA A 280 28.65 -21.10 -22.96
C ALA A 280 27.91 -20.37 -24.10
N GLU A 281 28.25 -20.69 -25.35
CA GLU A 281 27.62 -20.19 -26.58
C GLU A 281 26.65 -21.20 -27.22
N GLY A 282 26.14 -22.16 -26.43
CA GLY A 282 25.10 -23.09 -26.85
C GLY A 282 25.60 -24.31 -27.62
N GLY A 283 26.91 -24.61 -27.54
CA GLY A 283 27.46 -25.90 -27.94
C GLY A 283 26.84 -27.07 -27.16
N PRO A 284 27.13 -28.32 -27.57
CA PRO A 284 26.65 -29.52 -26.88
C PRO A 284 26.98 -29.55 -25.39
N ASP A 285 26.13 -30.17 -24.57
CA ASP A 285 26.37 -30.31 -23.11
C ASP A 285 27.58 -31.23 -22.77
N ASP A 286 28.22 -31.87 -23.77
CA ASP A 286 29.49 -32.62 -23.65
C ASP A 286 30.73 -31.84 -24.14
N SER A 287 30.54 -30.57 -24.53
CA SER A 287 31.62 -29.65 -24.86
C SER A 287 32.04 -28.85 -23.63
N ILE A 288 33.33 -28.49 -23.58
CA ILE A 288 33.91 -27.81 -22.43
C ILE A 288 33.39 -26.37 -22.35
N TRP A 289 32.99 -25.93 -21.15
CA TRP A 289 32.71 -24.51 -20.90
C TRP A 289 34.04 -23.73 -20.83
N PRO A 290 34.27 -22.63 -21.58
CA PRO A 290 35.58 -21.94 -21.60
C PRO A 290 35.96 -21.40 -20.22
N HIS A 291 37.16 -21.67 -19.67
CA HIS A 291 37.49 -21.29 -18.29
C HIS A 291 38.99 -21.14 -18.00
N ALA A 292 39.37 -20.43 -16.93
CA ALA A 292 40.66 -20.37 -16.27
C ALA A 292 40.67 -21.09 -14.89
N TRP A 293 41.75 -21.80 -14.57
CA TRP A 293 41.93 -22.45 -13.27
C TRP A 293 43.38 -22.80 -12.88
N SER A 294 43.62 -23.24 -11.64
CA SER A 294 44.90 -23.85 -11.18
C SER A 294 45.09 -25.30 -11.62
N ILE A 295 46.34 -25.78 -11.59
CA ILE A 295 46.67 -27.19 -11.84
C ILE A 295 47.21 -27.80 -10.54
N TYR A 296 46.48 -28.70 -9.86
CA TYR A 296 46.90 -29.25 -8.56
C TYR A 296 48.00 -30.33 -8.65
N ASN A 297 47.96 -31.14 -9.72
CA ASN A 297 49.02 -32.12 -10.02
C ASN A 297 50.13 -31.46 -10.83
N TYR A 298 50.75 -30.44 -10.25
CA TYR A 298 51.83 -29.66 -10.85
C TYR A 298 52.78 -30.56 -11.63
N ARG A 299 52.70 -30.45 -12.96
CA ARG A 299 53.59 -31.18 -13.84
C ARG A 299 54.88 -30.39 -13.89
N THR A 300 56.00 -30.99 -13.49
CA THR A 300 57.31 -30.37 -13.71
C THR A 300 57.79 -30.71 -15.11
N VAL A 301 57.99 -29.68 -15.91
CA VAL A 301 58.54 -29.70 -17.27
C VAL A 301 59.63 -28.63 -17.35
N ASP A 302 60.80 -28.97 -17.91
CA ASP A 302 61.97 -28.08 -18.02
C ASP A 302 62.37 -27.31 -16.74
N GLY A 303 62.09 -27.90 -15.56
CA GLY A 303 62.45 -27.32 -14.26
C GLY A 303 61.44 -26.32 -13.69
N VAL A 304 60.37 -26.01 -14.41
CA VAL A 304 59.23 -25.19 -13.94
C VAL A 304 57.98 -26.05 -13.74
N LYS A 305 57.06 -25.60 -12.89
CA LYS A 305 55.78 -26.27 -12.66
C LYS A 305 54.68 -25.68 -13.53
N THR A 306 53.78 -26.50 -14.05
CA THR A 306 52.51 -25.99 -14.57
C THR A 306 51.77 -25.25 -13.44
N GLY A 307 51.27 -24.04 -13.63
CA GLY A 307 50.67 -23.25 -12.53
C GLY A 307 49.16 -23.13 -12.64
N SER A 308 48.73 -22.38 -13.65
CA SER A 308 47.35 -22.23 -14.05
C SER A 308 47.18 -22.49 -15.55
N TYR A 309 45.94 -22.68 -15.98
CA TYR A 309 45.56 -22.76 -17.38
C TYR A 309 44.33 -21.92 -17.66
N ALA A 310 44.09 -21.66 -18.94
CA ALA A 310 42.84 -21.10 -19.46
C ALA A 310 42.45 -21.84 -20.75
N CYS A 311 41.17 -21.88 -21.12
CA CYS A 311 40.77 -22.53 -22.36
C CYS A 311 39.57 -21.89 -23.06
N SER A 312 39.50 -22.06 -24.38
CA SER A 312 38.40 -21.61 -25.23
C SER A 312 38.25 -22.52 -26.46
N SER A 313 37.15 -22.37 -27.20
CA SER A 313 36.84 -23.23 -28.35
C SER A 313 37.36 -22.70 -29.67
N GLU A 314 37.47 -23.60 -30.65
CA GLU A 314 37.78 -23.24 -32.03
C GLU A 314 36.66 -22.40 -32.67
N LEU A 315 35.41 -22.82 -32.47
CA LEU A 315 34.23 -22.30 -33.17
C LEU A 315 33.32 -21.56 -32.20
N ARG A 316 32.61 -20.56 -32.72
CA ARG A 316 31.57 -19.83 -31.98
C ARG A 316 30.18 -20.44 -32.16
N GLY A 317 29.33 -20.25 -31.15
CA GLY A 317 27.92 -20.64 -31.21
C GLY A 317 27.72 -22.16 -31.18
N SER A 318 26.61 -22.62 -31.75
CA SER A 318 26.18 -24.04 -31.73
C SER A 318 26.22 -24.74 -33.09
N SER A 319 26.53 -24.01 -34.17
CA SER A 319 26.50 -24.53 -35.54
C SER A 319 27.34 -23.69 -36.52
N GLY A 320 27.64 -24.24 -37.70
CA GLY A 320 28.46 -23.59 -38.72
C GLY A 320 29.96 -23.65 -38.45
N SER A 321 30.79 -23.15 -39.36
CA SER A 321 32.26 -23.31 -39.27
C SER A 321 33.00 -21.99 -38.99
N THR A 322 32.33 -21.02 -38.37
CA THR A 322 32.95 -19.73 -38.06
C THR A 322 33.83 -19.86 -36.81
N MET A 323 35.11 -19.50 -36.94
CA MET A 323 36.03 -19.44 -35.80
C MET A 323 35.53 -18.47 -34.73
N ALA A 324 35.83 -18.79 -33.46
CA ALA A 324 35.62 -17.90 -32.34
C ALA A 324 36.44 -16.60 -32.48
N GLY A 325 35.90 -15.50 -31.97
CA GLY A 325 36.63 -14.22 -31.90
C GLY A 325 37.58 -14.16 -30.69
N ILE A 326 38.30 -13.05 -30.54
CA ILE A 326 39.27 -12.87 -29.45
C ILE A 326 38.61 -12.62 -28.08
N GLY A 327 37.31 -12.28 -28.02
CA GLY A 327 36.66 -11.79 -26.81
C GLY A 327 36.73 -12.74 -25.62
N THR A 328 36.32 -14.00 -25.80
CA THR A 328 36.43 -15.03 -24.74
C THR A 328 37.89 -15.29 -24.37
N PHE A 329 38.80 -15.34 -25.33
CA PHE A 329 40.24 -15.45 -25.04
C PHE A 329 40.73 -14.29 -24.17
N CYS A 330 40.35 -13.05 -24.51
CA CYS A 330 40.75 -11.87 -23.76
C CYS A 330 40.15 -11.87 -22.35
N HIS A 331 38.91 -12.33 -22.17
CA HIS A 331 38.28 -12.46 -20.85
C HIS A 331 39.05 -13.44 -19.96
N GLU A 332 39.25 -14.67 -20.42
CA GLU A 332 40.00 -15.68 -19.67
C GLU A 332 41.45 -15.27 -19.42
N PHE A 333 42.09 -14.63 -20.41
CA PHE A 333 43.43 -14.08 -20.26
C PHE A 333 43.46 -12.86 -19.31
N GLY A 334 42.35 -12.14 -19.16
CA GLY A 334 42.18 -11.09 -18.15
C GLY A 334 42.38 -11.61 -16.73
N HIS A 335 41.77 -12.76 -16.41
CA HIS A 335 42.01 -13.44 -15.13
C HIS A 335 43.48 -13.83 -14.95
N VAL A 336 44.13 -14.32 -16.02
CA VAL A 336 45.54 -14.70 -15.99
C VAL A 336 46.42 -13.54 -15.53
N ILE A 337 46.15 -12.33 -16.02
CA ILE A 337 46.97 -11.14 -15.75
C ILE A 337 46.49 -10.32 -14.54
N GLY A 338 45.42 -10.73 -13.86
CA GLY A 338 45.02 -10.16 -12.56
C GLY A 338 43.71 -9.37 -12.54
N LEU A 339 42.73 -9.72 -13.38
CA LEU A 339 41.38 -9.14 -13.32
C LEU A 339 40.34 -10.11 -12.72
N PRO A 340 39.44 -9.63 -11.83
CA PRO A 340 38.26 -10.37 -11.37
C PRO A 340 37.08 -10.22 -12.34
N ASP A 341 36.03 -11.02 -12.13
CA ASP A 341 34.73 -10.80 -12.75
C ASP A 341 33.98 -9.61 -12.15
N PHE A 342 33.33 -8.84 -13.04
CA PHE A 342 32.54 -7.66 -12.71
C PHE A 342 31.05 -7.79 -13.05
N TYR A 343 30.61 -8.99 -13.44
CA TYR A 343 29.18 -9.33 -13.50
C TYR A 343 28.69 -9.87 -12.15
N ASP A 344 27.37 -9.95 -11.97
CA ASP A 344 26.77 -10.66 -10.83
C ASP A 344 27.11 -12.14 -10.90
N THR A 345 28.05 -12.55 -10.05
CA THR A 345 28.53 -13.92 -10.02
C THR A 345 27.60 -14.84 -9.25
N ASP A 346 26.64 -14.41 -8.42
CA ASP A 346 25.87 -15.34 -7.57
C ASP A 346 24.47 -15.72 -8.06
N TYR A 347 24.10 -15.26 -9.25
CA TYR A 347 22.97 -15.78 -10.03
C TYR A 347 21.62 -15.60 -9.36
N GLU A 348 21.35 -14.41 -8.84
CA GLU A 348 20.12 -13.97 -8.15
C GLU A 348 20.03 -14.35 -6.66
N ALA A 349 21.02 -15.05 -6.09
CA ALA A 349 20.96 -15.49 -4.70
C ALA A 349 20.82 -14.32 -3.72
N ASN A 350 21.44 -13.18 -4.05
CA ASN A 350 21.35 -11.93 -3.30
C ASN A 350 20.76 -10.78 -4.14
N GLY A 351 19.84 -11.12 -5.05
CA GLY A 351 19.25 -10.20 -6.03
C GLY A 351 19.99 -10.25 -7.38
N GLU A 352 19.43 -9.65 -8.43
CA GLU A 352 20.00 -9.64 -9.78
C GLU A 352 20.68 -8.29 -10.04
N ALA A 353 22.02 -8.28 -10.10
CA ALA A 353 22.80 -7.12 -10.50
C ALA A 353 23.14 -7.15 -12.01
N LEU A 354 23.08 -6.00 -12.70
CA LEU A 354 23.51 -5.91 -14.11
C LEU A 354 25.04 -5.98 -14.21
N GLY A 355 25.75 -5.55 -13.15
CA GLY A 355 27.20 -5.38 -13.15
C GLY A 355 27.64 -4.41 -14.25
N LEU A 356 28.86 -4.58 -14.79
CA LEU A 356 29.38 -3.65 -15.80
C LEU A 356 28.89 -3.92 -17.24
N GLY A 357 28.03 -4.92 -17.43
CA GLY A 357 27.40 -5.30 -18.70
C GLY A 357 28.33 -5.30 -19.93
N SER A 358 27.82 -4.80 -21.07
CA SER A 358 28.55 -4.73 -22.34
C SER A 358 29.74 -3.77 -22.35
N PHE A 359 29.95 -2.96 -21.30
CA PHE A 359 30.99 -1.93 -21.23
C PHE A 359 32.35 -2.45 -20.72
N SER A 360 32.39 -3.65 -20.12
CA SER A 360 33.60 -4.25 -19.53
C SER A 360 33.91 -5.61 -20.17
N LEU A 361 35.22 -5.90 -20.30
CA LEU A 361 35.71 -7.20 -20.74
C LEU A 361 35.36 -8.31 -19.75
N MET A 362 35.45 -8.01 -18.45
CA MET A 362 35.17 -8.94 -17.35
C MET A 362 33.69 -9.01 -16.98
N SER A 363 32.82 -8.63 -17.92
CA SER A 363 31.37 -8.79 -17.86
C SER A 363 30.90 -9.31 -19.23
N SER A 364 29.72 -8.94 -19.71
CA SER A 364 29.21 -9.43 -21.01
C SER A 364 29.84 -8.77 -22.24
N GLY A 365 30.75 -7.80 -22.06
CA GLY A 365 31.39 -7.10 -23.17
C GLY A 365 32.32 -7.97 -24.01
N ASN A 366 32.82 -9.09 -23.48
CA ASN A 366 33.59 -10.06 -24.24
C ASN A 366 32.83 -10.59 -25.48
N TYR A 367 31.49 -10.61 -25.45
CA TYR A 367 30.65 -11.07 -26.56
C TYR A 367 30.30 -10.00 -27.60
N ASN A 368 30.74 -8.75 -27.42
CA ASN A 368 30.46 -7.67 -28.35
C ASN A 368 30.94 -8.03 -29.78
N ASN A 369 30.11 -7.70 -30.77
CA ASN A 369 30.31 -8.09 -32.17
C ASN A 369 30.55 -9.60 -32.36
N ASN A 370 29.82 -10.45 -31.62
CA ASN A 370 29.99 -11.91 -31.63
C ASN A 370 31.41 -12.35 -31.20
N GLY A 371 31.94 -11.72 -30.17
CA GLY A 371 33.28 -12.03 -29.62
C GLY A 371 34.44 -11.42 -30.40
N ARG A 372 34.20 -10.55 -31.38
CA ARG A 372 35.24 -10.04 -32.30
C ARG A 372 35.75 -8.65 -31.93
N THR A 373 35.00 -7.94 -31.09
CA THR A 373 35.30 -6.55 -30.70
C THR A 373 34.95 -6.38 -29.22
N PRO A 374 35.72 -7.00 -28.30
CA PRO A 374 35.59 -6.67 -26.87
C PRO A 374 35.79 -5.16 -26.67
N PRO A 375 35.08 -4.55 -25.69
CA PRO A 375 35.20 -3.12 -25.41
C PRO A 375 36.61 -2.78 -24.92
N TYR A 376 37.00 -1.50 -24.96
CA TYR A 376 38.19 -1.09 -24.20
C TYR A 376 38.03 -1.53 -22.73
N ILE A 377 39.14 -1.96 -22.15
CA ILE A 377 39.27 -2.20 -20.71
C ILE A 377 38.96 -0.89 -19.99
N THR A 378 38.05 -0.98 -19.02
CA THR A 378 37.59 0.14 -18.19
C THR A 378 38.73 0.72 -17.37
N SER A 379 38.55 1.96 -16.93
CA SER A 379 39.49 2.65 -16.05
C SER A 379 39.76 1.85 -14.76
N ILE A 380 38.74 1.22 -14.18
CA ILE A 380 38.90 0.42 -12.95
C ILE A 380 39.71 -0.87 -13.19
N GLU A 381 39.53 -1.52 -14.33
CA GLU A 381 40.33 -2.69 -14.71
C GLU A 381 41.79 -2.29 -15.00
N ARG A 382 42.03 -1.11 -15.60
CA ARG A 382 43.38 -0.56 -15.82
C ARG A 382 44.08 -0.26 -14.49
N ASP A 383 43.36 0.27 -13.50
CA ASP A 383 43.86 0.46 -12.12
C ASP A 383 44.34 -0.87 -11.53
N LEU A 384 43.50 -1.91 -11.59
CA LEU A 384 43.84 -3.24 -11.08
C LEU A 384 45.08 -3.87 -11.75
N LEU A 385 45.34 -3.54 -13.02
CA LEU A 385 46.50 -4.04 -13.77
C LEU A 385 47.74 -3.15 -13.65
N GLY A 386 47.61 -1.94 -13.09
CA GLY A 386 48.67 -0.93 -13.03
C GLY A 386 49.00 -0.34 -14.40
N TRP A 387 47.99 -0.13 -15.26
CA TRP A 387 48.14 0.38 -16.64
C TRP A 387 47.88 1.88 -16.78
N PHE A 388 47.66 2.59 -15.68
CA PHE A 388 47.60 4.04 -15.69
C PHE A 388 49.00 4.64 -15.88
N ASP A 389 49.17 5.44 -16.93
CA ASP A 389 50.41 6.19 -17.16
C ASP A 389 50.57 7.33 -16.15
N ASN A 390 49.44 7.84 -15.62
CA ASN A 390 49.35 8.84 -14.57
C ASN A 390 48.19 8.49 -13.63
N GLU A 391 48.30 8.86 -12.36
CA GLU A 391 47.20 8.73 -11.39
C GLU A 391 45.90 9.34 -11.94
N PRO A 392 44.73 8.74 -11.67
CA PRO A 392 43.44 9.33 -11.99
C PRO A 392 43.35 10.79 -11.54
N GLY A 393 42.72 11.64 -12.36
CA GLY A 393 42.51 13.03 -11.98
C GLY A 393 41.54 13.11 -10.80
N VAL A 394 41.91 13.78 -9.72
CA VAL A 394 41.00 13.97 -8.58
C VAL A 394 40.14 15.22 -8.81
N ILE A 395 38.82 15.09 -8.64
CA ILE A 395 37.88 16.22 -8.66
C ILE A 395 37.85 16.86 -7.27
N ASP A 396 38.77 17.79 -7.03
CA ASP A 396 38.89 18.52 -5.76
C ASP A 396 38.45 20.00 -5.85
N GLN A 397 38.18 20.50 -7.05
CA GLN A 397 37.85 21.90 -7.32
C GLN A 397 36.51 22.05 -8.07
N GLN A 398 35.83 23.16 -7.82
CA GLN A 398 34.65 23.54 -8.59
C GLN A 398 35.07 24.07 -9.97
N GLY A 399 34.28 23.81 -11.00
CA GLY A 399 34.55 24.35 -12.33
C GLY A 399 33.96 23.53 -13.46
N ASN A 400 34.36 23.86 -14.69
CA ASN A 400 33.99 23.08 -15.86
C ASN A 400 35.09 22.08 -16.19
N TYR A 401 34.70 20.82 -16.34
CA TYR A 401 35.57 19.71 -16.64
C TYR A 401 35.26 19.16 -18.04
N SER A 402 36.28 18.60 -18.67
CA SER A 402 36.15 17.83 -19.91
C SER A 402 36.93 16.52 -19.79
N LEU A 403 36.37 15.47 -20.37
CA LEU A 403 36.93 14.12 -20.30
C LEU A 403 36.92 13.46 -21.68
N GLY A 404 38.12 13.15 -22.18
CA GLY A 404 38.31 12.46 -23.46
C GLY A 404 38.03 10.96 -23.39
N PRO A 405 38.06 10.25 -24.54
CA PRO A 405 37.72 8.83 -24.60
C PRO A 405 38.68 7.97 -23.76
N VAL A 406 38.16 6.86 -23.21
CA VAL A 406 38.92 5.87 -22.41
C VAL A 406 40.19 5.35 -23.11
N SER A 407 40.21 5.32 -24.44
CA SER A 407 41.41 4.97 -25.24
C SER A 407 42.60 5.91 -25.00
N GLY A 408 42.36 7.11 -24.49
CA GLY A 408 43.39 8.07 -24.09
C GLY A 408 43.95 7.84 -22.68
N ASN A 409 43.48 6.81 -21.96
CA ASN A 409 43.90 6.47 -20.60
C ASN A 409 43.68 7.60 -19.57
N VAL A 410 42.55 8.31 -19.68
CA VAL A 410 42.17 9.43 -18.79
C VAL A 410 40.84 9.13 -18.12
N CYS A 411 40.79 9.33 -16.80
CA CYS A 411 39.58 9.29 -15.99
C CYS A 411 39.65 10.37 -14.89
N TYR A 412 38.51 10.64 -14.26
CA TYR A 412 38.45 11.41 -13.03
C TYR A 412 37.89 10.56 -11.89
N VAL A 413 38.22 10.90 -10.65
CA VAL A 413 37.65 10.32 -9.43
C VAL A 413 37.19 11.41 -8.47
N SER A 414 36.11 11.15 -7.74
CA SER A 414 35.70 11.92 -6.56
C SER A 414 35.60 11.00 -5.35
N GLU A 415 36.15 11.45 -4.23
CA GLU A 415 36.10 10.69 -2.98
C GLU A 415 34.76 10.96 -2.26
N THR A 416 34.26 9.96 -1.54
CA THR A 416 33.15 10.17 -0.61
C THR A 416 33.67 10.43 0.81
N THR A 417 32.76 10.70 1.75
CA THR A 417 33.12 10.80 3.17
C THR A 417 33.53 9.46 3.79
N ASN A 418 33.22 8.34 3.14
CA ASN A 418 33.61 7.01 3.56
C ASN A 418 34.93 6.61 2.89
N GLU A 419 35.96 6.37 3.70
CA GLU A 419 37.29 6.05 3.20
C GLU A 419 37.27 4.74 2.39
N GLY A 420 37.79 4.78 1.16
CA GLY A 420 37.77 3.64 0.23
C GLY A 420 36.53 3.57 -0.65
N GLU A 421 35.54 4.45 -0.48
CA GLU A 421 34.37 4.55 -1.35
C GLU A 421 34.45 5.81 -2.22
N THR A 422 34.35 5.65 -3.54
CA THR A 422 34.59 6.71 -4.53
C THR A 422 33.66 6.62 -5.74
N PHE A 423 33.57 7.70 -6.51
CA PHE A 423 32.99 7.70 -7.85
C PHE A 423 34.08 7.88 -8.89
N LEU A 424 34.11 7.01 -9.89
CA LEU A 424 35.00 7.12 -11.04
C LEU A 424 34.22 7.53 -12.28
N TYR A 425 34.77 8.45 -13.06
CA TYR A 425 34.17 8.98 -14.28
C TYR A 425 35.05 8.64 -15.47
N GLU A 426 34.47 8.02 -16.50
CA GLU A 426 35.15 7.74 -17.78
C GLU A 426 34.24 8.08 -18.96
N TYR A 427 34.80 8.47 -20.11
CA TYR A 427 34.01 8.73 -21.30
C TYR A 427 34.23 7.64 -22.36
N ARG A 428 33.12 7.10 -22.88
CA ARG A 428 33.10 6.10 -23.96
C ARG A 428 32.74 6.75 -25.27
N LYS A 429 33.50 6.41 -26.32
CA LYS A 429 33.26 6.86 -27.70
C LYS A 429 33.11 5.64 -28.58
N GLN A 430 32.01 5.57 -29.32
CA GLN A 430 31.64 4.44 -30.18
C GLN A 430 32.55 4.35 -31.42
N THR A 431 33.81 4.01 -31.20
CA THR A 431 34.87 3.90 -32.21
C THR A 431 35.93 2.90 -31.73
N GLY A 432 36.69 2.30 -32.66
CA GLY A 432 37.71 1.32 -32.32
C GLY A 432 37.11 0.12 -31.58
N TRP A 433 37.68 -0.23 -30.43
CA TRP A 433 37.19 -1.33 -29.58
C TRP A 433 35.81 -1.06 -28.96
N ASP A 434 35.39 0.20 -28.86
CA ASP A 434 34.06 0.58 -28.37
C ASP A 434 33.00 0.71 -29.48
N ALA A 435 33.29 0.31 -30.73
CA ALA A 435 32.38 0.50 -31.87
C ALA A 435 30.97 -0.13 -31.68
N TYR A 436 30.83 -1.09 -30.76
CA TYR A 436 29.61 -1.85 -30.51
C TYR A 436 28.95 -1.53 -29.16
N ILE A 437 29.37 -0.45 -28.48
CA ILE A 437 28.71 0.06 -27.27
C ILE A 437 28.29 1.53 -27.45
N PRO A 438 27.29 2.01 -26.68
CA PRO A 438 26.87 3.41 -26.71
C PRO A 438 27.97 4.38 -26.24
N SER A 439 27.92 5.63 -26.73
CA SER A 439 28.81 6.71 -26.29
C SER A 439 28.22 7.54 -25.16
N GLY A 440 29.07 8.04 -24.26
CA GLY A 440 28.67 8.95 -23.19
C GLY A 440 29.59 8.85 -21.98
N LEU A 441 29.28 9.64 -20.95
CA LEU A 441 29.97 9.58 -19.66
C LEU A 441 29.45 8.38 -18.87
N LEU A 442 30.30 7.44 -18.51
CA LEU A 442 29.99 6.42 -17.52
C LEU A 442 30.43 6.91 -16.15
N ILE A 443 29.64 6.58 -15.14
CA ILE A 443 29.88 6.88 -13.74
C ILE A 443 29.90 5.55 -13.01
N TYR A 444 31.00 5.23 -12.34
CA TYR A 444 31.14 4.03 -11.52
C TYR A 444 31.07 4.42 -10.05
N HIS A 445 30.31 3.68 -9.26
CA HIS A 445 30.34 3.78 -7.79
C HIS A 445 31.16 2.62 -7.26
N ILE A 446 32.34 2.94 -6.76
CA ILE A 446 33.36 1.97 -6.34
C ILE A 446 33.42 1.96 -4.82
N ASP A 447 33.09 0.83 -4.21
CA ASP A 447 33.22 0.62 -2.78
C ASP A 447 34.35 -0.37 -2.48
N ARG A 448 35.47 0.15 -1.98
CA ARG A 448 36.61 -0.59 -1.42
C ARG A 448 36.76 -0.31 0.08
N SER A 449 35.71 0.14 0.75
CA SER A 449 35.71 0.54 2.17
C SER A 449 35.48 -0.65 3.13
N ASP A 450 35.37 -0.33 4.42
CA ASP A 450 34.99 -1.29 5.47
C ASP A 450 33.47 -1.58 5.54
N ASN A 451 32.67 -1.06 4.61
CA ASN A 451 31.25 -1.37 4.49
C ASN A 451 31.00 -2.88 4.45
N LEU A 452 30.07 -3.38 5.26
CA LEU A 452 29.72 -4.80 5.29
C LEU A 452 28.72 -5.15 4.19
N VAL A 453 29.19 -5.92 3.21
CA VAL A 453 28.39 -6.49 2.12
C VAL A 453 28.30 -8.00 2.35
N GLY A 454 27.10 -8.51 2.65
CA GLY A 454 26.90 -9.95 2.82
C GLY A 454 27.73 -10.62 3.92
N GLY A 455 28.12 -9.88 4.96
CA GLY A 455 28.94 -10.38 6.07
C GLY A 455 30.46 -10.30 5.89
N LYS A 456 30.94 -9.72 4.78
CA LYS A 456 32.36 -9.37 4.54
C LYS A 456 32.48 -7.89 4.20
N THR A 457 33.63 -7.26 4.49
CA THR A 457 33.85 -5.87 4.07
C THR A 457 34.01 -5.78 2.55
N ALA A 458 33.65 -4.65 1.95
CA ALA A 458 33.86 -4.39 0.53
C ALA A 458 35.37 -4.50 0.19
N ALA A 459 36.25 -3.93 1.02
CA ALA A 459 37.70 -4.09 0.93
C ALA A 459 38.14 -5.57 0.87
N ALA A 460 37.57 -6.44 1.71
CA ALA A 460 37.89 -7.87 1.70
C ALA A 460 37.43 -8.54 0.39
N ARG A 461 36.26 -8.17 -0.15
CA ARG A 461 35.77 -8.68 -1.44
C ARG A 461 36.70 -8.34 -2.60
N TRP A 462 37.26 -7.13 -2.62
CA TRP A 462 38.26 -6.74 -3.62
C TRP A 462 39.60 -7.48 -3.47
N ASN A 463 40.02 -7.81 -2.25
CA ASN A 463 41.26 -8.54 -2.01
C ASN A 463 41.11 -10.04 -2.29
N ASP A 464 39.96 -10.61 -1.94
CA ASP A 464 39.69 -12.03 -2.08
C ASP A 464 39.02 -12.36 -3.43
N TRP A 465 38.54 -11.39 -4.20
CA TRP A 465 37.70 -11.59 -5.39
C TRP A 465 36.42 -12.41 -5.13
N ASP A 466 35.92 -12.34 -3.90
CA ASP A 466 34.71 -13.07 -3.49
C ASP A 466 33.47 -12.25 -3.80
N GLY A 467 32.98 -12.36 -5.04
CA GLY A 467 31.72 -11.79 -5.49
C GLY A 467 31.64 -10.27 -5.35
N ILE A 468 32.45 -9.54 -6.14
CA ILE A 468 32.51 -8.06 -6.12
C ILE A 468 31.11 -7.44 -6.34
N ASN A 469 30.36 -7.95 -7.31
CA ASN A 469 29.01 -7.48 -7.63
C ASN A 469 27.93 -8.53 -7.35
N ALA A 470 28.21 -9.49 -6.47
CA ALA A 470 27.26 -10.58 -6.16
C ALA A 470 26.03 -10.13 -5.33
N TYR A 471 26.05 -8.94 -4.74
CA TYR A 471 24.96 -8.44 -3.92
C TYR A 471 24.29 -7.27 -4.62
N ALA A 472 23.14 -7.49 -5.25
CA ALA A 472 22.46 -6.45 -6.03
C ALA A 472 22.06 -5.24 -5.18
N SER A 473 21.83 -5.42 -3.87
CA SER A 473 21.56 -4.30 -2.96
C SER A 473 22.79 -3.43 -2.65
N HIS A 474 24.00 -3.92 -2.95
CA HIS A 474 25.27 -3.26 -2.63
C HIS A 474 26.39 -3.82 -3.53
N GLN A 475 26.42 -3.38 -4.78
CA GLN A 475 27.50 -3.71 -5.72
C GLN A 475 28.79 -2.97 -5.32
N CYS A 476 29.92 -3.68 -5.20
CA CYS A 476 31.19 -3.04 -4.82
C CYS A 476 31.87 -2.33 -6.01
N CYS A 477 31.47 -2.64 -7.24
CA CYS A 477 31.87 -1.96 -8.46
C CYS A 477 30.64 -1.76 -9.35
N ASP A 478 29.83 -0.77 -9.02
CA ASP A 478 28.56 -0.49 -9.69
C ASP A 478 28.75 0.48 -10.87
N LEU A 479 27.93 0.32 -11.90
CA LEU A 479 27.81 1.31 -12.97
C LEU A 479 26.52 2.09 -12.75
N VAL A 480 26.64 3.33 -12.29
CA VAL A 480 25.49 4.20 -12.07
C VAL A 480 24.84 4.53 -13.41
N GLU A 481 23.62 4.06 -13.63
CA GLU A 481 22.92 4.28 -14.90
C GLU A 481 22.18 5.60 -14.93
N ALA A 482 22.15 6.25 -16.10
CA ALA A 482 21.38 7.48 -16.29
C ALA A 482 19.85 7.32 -16.06
N VAL A 483 19.37 6.08 -15.95
CA VAL A 483 18.01 5.71 -15.55
C VAL A 483 18.06 4.95 -14.23
N TYR A 484 17.24 5.36 -13.26
CA TYR A 484 17.16 4.72 -11.94
C TYR A 484 15.73 4.22 -11.64
N PRO A 485 15.56 3.09 -10.93
CA PRO A 485 16.60 2.16 -10.47
C PRO A 485 17.22 1.33 -11.60
N GLU A 486 18.35 0.65 -11.36
CA GLU A 486 19.05 -0.26 -12.29
C GLU A 486 18.07 -1.19 -13.03
N SER A 487 17.09 -1.77 -12.31
CA SER A 487 16.07 -2.65 -12.87
C SER A 487 15.14 -2.01 -13.92
N ALA A 488 15.15 -0.67 -14.05
CA ALA A 488 14.38 0.07 -15.05
C ALA A 488 15.09 0.19 -16.40
N VAL A 489 16.39 -0.14 -16.48
CA VAL A 489 17.17 -0.12 -17.72
C VAL A 489 16.61 -1.16 -18.70
N GLN A 490 16.31 -0.72 -19.92
CA GLN A 490 15.79 -1.57 -21.01
C GLN A 490 16.79 -1.72 -22.16
N ASP A 491 17.71 -0.77 -22.29
CA ASP A 491 18.72 -0.70 -23.35
C ASP A 491 20.01 -0.10 -22.78
N TYR A 492 21.17 -0.66 -23.15
CA TYR A 492 22.47 -0.13 -22.75
C TYR A 492 22.70 1.33 -23.17
N ALA A 493 21.96 1.87 -24.15
CA ALA A 493 22.00 3.30 -24.49
C ALA A 493 21.47 4.21 -23.38
N GLN A 494 20.73 3.66 -22.41
CA GLN A 494 20.22 4.36 -21.22
C GLN A 494 21.22 4.38 -20.06
N VAL A 495 22.38 3.73 -20.21
CA VAL A 495 23.39 3.64 -19.16
C VAL A 495 24.26 4.90 -19.10
N PRO A 496 24.91 5.37 -20.19
CA PRO A 496 25.77 6.55 -20.13
C PRO A 496 24.99 7.85 -19.94
N PHE A 497 25.63 8.86 -19.35
CA PHE A 497 25.12 10.23 -19.26
C PHE A 497 25.57 11.08 -20.47
N PRO A 498 24.69 11.90 -21.08
CA PRO A 498 23.25 11.91 -20.84
C PRO A 498 22.48 10.75 -21.50
N GLY A 499 23.13 10.03 -22.43
CA GLY A 499 22.58 8.83 -23.08
C GLY A 499 21.26 9.07 -23.78
N SER A 500 20.51 7.99 -24.02
CA SER A 500 19.15 8.08 -24.57
C SER A 500 18.12 8.59 -23.54
N ALA A 501 18.47 8.58 -22.25
CA ALA A 501 17.65 9.12 -21.16
C ALA A 501 17.67 10.66 -21.07
N ASN A 502 18.62 11.32 -21.76
CA ASN A 502 18.89 12.76 -21.65
C ASN A 502 19.13 13.24 -20.21
N ASN A 503 19.71 12.40 -19.35
CA ASN A 503 19.99 12.78 -17.97
C ASN A 503 21.27 13.62 -17.89
N ILE A 504 21.15 14.92 -17.63
CA ILE A 504 22.29 15.85 -17.67
C ILE A 504 22.86 16.17 -16.29
N SER A 505 22.49 15.44 -15.24
CA SER A 505 22.89 15.72 -13.86
C SER A 505 23.10 14.47 -13.02
N PHE A 506 24.15 14.48 -12.21
CA PHE A 506 24.43 13.51 -11.17
C PHE A 506 24.77 14.27 -9.89
N THR A 507 23.77 14.45 -9.04
CA THR A 507 23.80 15.25 -7.80
C THR A 507 23.04 14.49 -6.72
N ALA A 508 23.20 14.82 -5.44
CA ALA A 508 22.42 14.09 -4.43
C ALA A 508 20.89 14.34 -4.48
N ALA A 509 20.42 15.30 -5.27
CA ALA A 509 18.99 15.56 -5.49
C ALA A 509 18.47 15.00 -6.83
N SER A 510 19.34 14.47 -7.68
CA SER A 510 18.94 13.85 -8.95
C SER A 510 18.52 12.39 -8.77
N SER A 511 18.03 11.78 -9.84
CA SER A 511 17.75 10.35 -9.93
C SER A 511 18.49 9.80 -11.14
N PRO A 512 19.56 8.99 -10.97
CA PRO A 512 20.13 8.53 -9.69
C PRO A 512 20.76 9.67 -8.87
N ALA A 513 20.85 9.45 -7.55
CA ALA A 513 21.41 10.39 -6.61
C ALA A 513 22.91 10.15 -6.40
N ALA A 514 23.71 11.21 -6.35
CA ALA A 514 25.13 11.16 -6.00
C ALA A 514 25.30 11.06 -4.48
N VAL A 515 25.16 9.85 -3.94
CA VAL A 515 25.30 9.51 -2.52
C VAL A 515 26.17 8.28 -2.34
N ASP A 516 26.84 8.18 -1.19
CA ASP A 516 27.50 6.94 -0.76
C ASP A 516 26.47 5.84 -0.40
N HIS A 517 26.93 4.61 -0.14
CA HIS A 517 26.07 3.47 0.22
C HIS A 517 25.32 3.67 1.55
N ALA A 518 25.79 4.56 2.42
CA ALA A 518 25.08 4.96 3.64
C ALA A 518 24.03 6.06 3.39
N GLY A 519 23.92 6.56 2.15
CA GLY A 519 23.00 7.62 1.74
C GLY A 519 23.49 9.04 2.03
N ASN A 520 24.76 9.22 2.42
CA ASN A 520 25.35 10.54 2.61
C ASN A 520 25.75 11.14 1.27
N ARG A 521 25.69 12.46 1.13
CA ARG A 521 26.16 13.14 -0.09
C ARG A 521 27.67 12.97 -0.22
N THR A 522 28.12 12.77 -1.45
CA THR A 522 29.55 12.64 -1.78
C THR A 522 30.32 13.95 -1.67
N GLY A 523 29.63 15.09 -1.74
CA GLY A 523 30.24 16.42 -1.78
C GLY A 523 30.67 16.87 -3.18
N THR A 524 30.44 16.06 -4.22
CA THR A 524 30.73 16.37 -5.63
C THR A 524 29.47 16.22 -6.48
N ASP A 525 28.91 17.34 -6.93
CA ASP A 525 27.74 17.38 -7.82
C ASP A 525 28.18 17.65 -9.27
N LEU A 526 27.75 16.82 -10.22
CA LEU A 526 27.93 17.00 -11.67
C LEU A 526 26.62 17.52 -12.30
N THR A 527 26.71 18.63 -13.03
CA THR A 527 25.58 19.21 -13.78
C THR A 527 26.00 19.57 -15.19
N ASN A 528 25.04 19.88 -16.07
CA ASN A 528 25.30 20.22 -17.47
C ASN A 528 26.12 19.15 -18.20
N ILE A 529 25.87 17.87 -17.92
CA ILE A 529 26.57 16.76 -18.56
C ILE A 529 26.17 16.72 -20.04
N VAL A 530 27.15 16.91 -20.93
CA VAL A 530 26.96 16.93 -22.37
C VAL A 530 27.93 15.95 -23.01
N ASN A 531 27.41 15.08 -23.86
CA ASN A 531 28.21 14.29 -24.80
C ASN A 531 28.38 15.09 -26.09
N THR A 532 29.62 15.48 -26.42
CA THR A 532 29.94 16.26 -27.63
C THR A 532 30.23 15.38 -28.85
N GLY A 533 30.26 14.05 -28.68
CA GLY A 533 30.70 13.07 -29.67
C GLY A 533 32.19 12.73 -29.56
N ASP A 534 33.02 13.69 -29.14
CA ASP A 534 34.47 13.50 -28.96
C ASP A 534 34.91 13.46 -27.50
N MET A 535 34.14 14.05 -26.59
CA MET A 535 34.40 14.10 -25.15
C MET A 535 33.10 14.34 -24.37
N ALA A 536 33.11 14.02 -23.07
CA ALA A 536 32.12 14.53 -22.12
C ALA A 536 32.56 15.89 -21.57
N THR A 537 31.61 16.81 -21.40
CA THR A 537 31.82 18.06 -20.65
C THR A 537 30.76 18.18 -19.56
N PHE A 538 31.15 18.65 -18.38
CA PHE A 538 30.25 18.81 -17.23
C PHE A 538 30.76 19.89 -16.28
N THR A 539 29.85 20.44 -15.48
CA THR A 539 30.17 21.40 -14.42
C THR A 539 30.18 20.67 -13.08
N VAL A 540 31.30 20.76 -12.37
CA VAL A 540 31.48 20.27 -11.01
C VAL A 540 31.21 21.40 -10.02
N SER A 541 30.40 21.11 -9.02
CA SER A 541 30.27 21.94 -7.81
C SER A 541 30.53 21.12 -6.56
N ASN A 542 31.51 21.58 -5.76
CA ASN A 542 31.91 21.06 -4.45
C ASN A 542 31.54 22.10 -3.38
N SER A 543 30.27 22.35 -3.08
CA SER A 543 29.96 23.40 -2.11
C SER A 543 30.01 22.86 -0.69
N ASN A 544 31.05 23.16 0.10
CA ASN A 544 30.96 23.05 1.58
C ASN A 544 29.96 24.05 2.18
N GLU A 545 29.31 24.82 1.30
CA GLU A 545 28.22 25.69 1.60
C GLU A 545 26.90 24.96 1.34
N LEU A 546 26.03 25.04 2.33
CA LEU A 546 24.62 24.76 2.18
C LEU A 546 23.95 26.04 1.66
N VAL A 547 23.51 26.02 0.41
CA VAL A 547 22.68 27.08 -0.17
C VAL A 547 21.22 26.70 0.04
N ILE A 548 20.52 27.42 0.91
CA ILE A 548 19.10 27.18 1.16
C ILE A 548 18.32 28.26 0.44
N ASN A 549 17.66 27.91 -0.64
CA ASN A 549 16.87 28.86 -1.41
C ASN A 549 15.43 28.39 -1.54
N GLY A 550 14.57 29.26 -2.00
CA GLY A 550 13.19 28.89 -2.26
C GLY A 550 12.33 30.07 -2.60
N MET A 551 11.08 29.75 -2.87
CA MET A 551 10.04 30.71 -3.19
C MET A 551 9.01 30.71 -2.07
N VAL A 552 8.64 31.90 -1.61
CA VAL A 552 7.50 32.12 -0.74
C VAL A 552 6.34 32.58 -1.60
N ALA A 553 5.28 31.78 -1.65
CA ALA A 553 4.08 32.06 -2.43
C ALA A 553 2.81 31.90 -1.58
N ASP A 554 1.71 32.48 -2.03
CA ASP A 554 0.38 32.23 -1.47
C ASP A 554 -0.21 30.89 -2.00
N PRO A 555 -1.36 30.42 -1.49
CA PRO A 555 -1.98 29.18 -1.97
C PRO A 555 -2.42 29.20 -3.43
N GLN A 556 -2.49 30.38 -4.05
CA GLN A 556 -2.79 30.58 -5.48
C GLN A 556 -1.52 30.60 -6.34
N GLY A 557 -0.34 30.44 -5.74
CA GLY A 557 0.96 30.44 -6.41
C GLY A 557 1.52 31.85 -6.68
N ASN A 558 0.91 32.91 -6.14
CA ASN A 558 1.44 34.25 -6.32
C ASN A 558 2.63 34.50 -5.37
N PRO A 559 3.72 35.12 -5.86
CA PRO A 559 4.84 35.57 -5.03
C PRO A 559 4.45 36.42 -3.81
N VAL A 560 4.95 36.05 -2.63
CA VAL A 560 4.80 36.85 -1.40
C VAL A 560 6.09 37.63 -1.16
N ALA A 561 6.13 38.86 -1.67
CA ALA A 561 7.24 39.80 -1.45
C ALA A 561 7.23 40.39 -0.04
N GLY A 562 8.40 40.76 0.49
CA GLY A 562 8.53 41.43 1.79
C GLY A 562 8.32 40.53 3.01
N ALA A 563 8.27 39.20 2.84
CA ALA A 563 8.26 38.26 3.96
C ALA A 563 9.67 38.15 4.55
N THR A 564 9.78 38.08 5.88
CA THR A 564 11.04 37.91 6.58
C THR A 564 11.33 36.42 6.71
N VAL A 565 12.40 35.95 6.08
CA VAL A 565 12.87 34.57 6.18
C VAL A 565 14.07 34.54 7.12
N THR A 566 14.04 33.68 8.12
CA THR A 566 15.07 33.55 9.15
C THR A 566 15.66 32.15 9.07
N LEU A 567 16.98 32.07 8.94
CA LEU A 567 17.74 30.83 9.02
C LEU A 567 18.29 30.70 10.44
N SER A 568 17.92 29.61 11.11
CA SER A 568 18.46 29.25 12.42
C SER A 568 19.12 27.89 12.35
N TYR A 569 20.12 27.64 13.18
CA TYR A 569 20.80 26.36 13.29
C TYR A 569 20.62 25.78 14.68
N GLN A 570 20.52 24.48 14.69
CA GLN A 570 20.47 23.66 15.88
C GLN A 570 21.65 22.70 15.82
N ALA A 571 22.56 22.80 16.80
CA ALA A 571 23.62 21.81 16.97
C ALA A 571 23.03 20.42 17.29
N PRO A 572 23.79 19.33 17.12
CA PRO A 572 23.34 18.01 17.49
C PRO A 572 23.43 17.91 19.02
N ASP A 573 22.36 18.28 19.70
CA ASP A 573 22.32 18.16 21.14
C ASP A 573 22.13 16.68 21.50
N GLY A 574 22.93 16.16 22.45
CA GLY A 574 22.79 14.83 23.04
C GLY A 574 21.51 14.64 23.88
N ILE A 575 20.45 15.42 23.62
CA ILE A 575 19.15 15.31 24.26
C ILE A 575 18.40 14.17 23.58
N SER A 576 18.54 12.97 24.15
CA SER A 576 17.81 11.79 23.72
C SER A 576 16.29 12.04 23.74
N PRO A 577 15.52 11.51 22.75
CA PRO A 577 14.06 11.40 22.85
C PRO A 577 13.59 10.71 24.14
N ALA A 578 14.46 9.99 24.82
CA ALA A 578 14.22 9.42 26.16
C ALA A 578 13.95 10.47 27.24
N ASN A 579 14.38 11.72 27.07
CA ASN A 579 14.16 12.82 28.02
C ASN A 579 12.95 13.70 27.67
N ALA A 580 12.20 13.35 26.61
CA ALA A 580 10.97 14.04 26.25
C ALA A 580 9.92 13.86 27.38
N PRO A 581 9.16 14.91 27.75
CA PRO A 581 8.10 14.79 28.75
C PRO A 581 7.05 13.77 28.30
N ASP A 582 6.84 12.73 29.12
CA ASP A 582 5.84 11.68 28.86
C ASP A 582 4.43 12.12 29.29
N TRP A 583 3.42 11.81 28.47
CA TRP A 583 2.01 12.02 28.79
C TRP A 583 1.28 10.70 29.01
N LYS A 584 0.40 10.66 30.01
CA LYS A 584 -0.44 9.49 30.27
C LYS A 584 -1.63 9.48 29.31
N THR A 585 -1.65 8.53 28.38
CA THR A 585 -2.84 8.24 27.59
C THR A 585 -3.70 7.17 28.28
N ALA A 586 -5.01 7.18 28.03
CA ALA A 586 -5.94 6.18 28.55
C ALA A 586 -5.73 4.77 27.96
N GLY A 587 -4.90 4.63 26.90
CA GLY A 587 -4.71 3.41 26.11
C GLY A 587 -3.37 2.68 26.27
N GLY A 588 -2.41 3.23 27.03
CA GLY A 588 -1.12 2.58 27.30
C GLY A 588 0.02 2.90 26.32
N SER A 589 -0.22 3.71 25.28
CA SER A 589 0.80 4.23 24.37
C SER A 589 1.42 5.53 24.92
N SER A 590 2.75 5.64 25.02
CA SER A 590 3.41 6.85 25.52
C SER A 590 3.48 7.94 24.43
N ILE A 591 2.59 8.93 24.49
CA ILE A 591 2.71 10.17 23.68
C ILE A 591 3.65 11.13 24.40
N LYS A 592 4.49 11.81 23.63
CA LYS A 592 5.57 12.68 24.10
C LYS A 592 5.54 14.01 23.33
N ALA A 593 5.91 15.10 23.99
CA ALA A 593 6.27 16.34 23.29
C ALA A 593 7.76 16.35 22.98
N SER A 594 8.12 16.84 21.80
CA SER A 594 9.51 17.08 21.45
C SER A 594 10.19 17.99 22.49
N PRO A 595 11.48 17.76 22.81
CA PRO A 595 12.25 18.68 23.64
C PRO A 595 12.30 20.09 23.01
N LYS A 596 12.28 21.14 23.84
CA LYS A 596 12.46 22.52 23.37
C LYS A 596 13.90 22.66 22.83
N ARG A 597 14.02 23.01 21.55
CA ARG A 597 15.31 23.11 20.84
C ARG A 597 15.93 24.48 21.09
N MET A 598 17.23 24.55 21.43
CA MET A 598 17.94 25.83 21.42
C MET A 598 18.37 26.13 19.98
N LEU A 599 17.79 27.17 19.39
CA LEU A 599 18.09 27.60 18.03
C LEU A 599 18.99 28.85 18.06
N GLU A 600 20.12 28.78 17.37
CA GLU A 600 20.96 29.95 17.10
C GLU A 600 20.55 30.55 15.76
N GLN A 601 20.05 31.78 15.77
CA GLN A 601 19.74 32.49 14.52
C GLN A 601 21.04 32.82 13.80
N ILE A 602 21.21 32.30 12.58
CA ILE A 602 22.39 32.51 11.75
C ILE A 602 22.24 33.75 10.89
N SER A 603 21.09 33.85 10.20
CA SER A 603 20.89 34.88 9.18
C SER A 603 19.41 35.16 8.98
N GLN A 604 19.11 36.30 8.37
CA GLN A 604 17.75 36.73 8.05
C GLN A 604 17.77 37.49 6.73
N VAL A 605 16.83 37.19 5.85
CA VAL A 605 16.66 37.85 4.55
C VAL A 605 15.20 38.22 4.34
N ILE A 606 14.95 39.14 3.40
CA ILE A 606 13.59 39.52 3.01
C ILE A 606 13.35 38.99 1.60
N THR A 607 12.17 38.40 1.37
CA THR A 607 11.80 37.91 0.04
C THR A 607 11.75 39.05 -0.98
N ASN A 608 12.29 38.80 -2.17
CA ASN A 608 12.26 39.77 -3.26
C ASN A 608 10.85 39.89 -3.89
N VAL A 609 10.71 40.65 -4.99
CA VAL A 609 9.41 40.84 -5.67
C VAL A 609 8.85 39.55 -6.29
N GLN A 610 9.70 38.56 -6.56
CA GLN A 610 9.31 37.21 -6.97
C GLN A 610 9.06 36.29 -5.77
N GLY A 611 9.14 36.77 -4.53
CA GLY A 611 8.97 35.93 -3.34
C GLY A 611 10.19 35.05 -3.06
N ALA A 612 11.28 35.20 -3.81
CA ALA A 612 12.46 34.36 -3.68
C ALA A 612 13.31 34.79 -2.47
N TYR A 613 13.95 33.81 -1.84
CA TYR A 613 14.97 34.01 -0.82
C TYR A 613 16.11 33.01 -1.02
N THR A 614 17.29 33.38 -0.53
CA THR A 614 18.50 32.54 -0.55
C THR A 614 19.32 32.80 0.70
N PHE A 615 19.76 31.74 1.36
CA PHE A 615 20.82 31.73 2.34
C PHE A 615 22.01 30.95 1.81
N THR A 616 23.20 31.39 2.18
CA THR A 616 24.43 30.63 2.02
C THR A 616 25.04 30.50 3.40
N THR A 617 25.24 29.26 3.86
CA THR A 617 25.84 28.96 5.16
C THR A 617 26.84 27.82 5.01
N GLN A 618 27.82 27.71 5.91
CA GLN A 618 28.73 26.57 5.93
C GLN A 618 27.97 25.32 6.41
N ILE A 619 28.35 24.13 5.99
CA ILE A 619 27.81 22.90 6.59
C ILE A 619 28.21 22.78 8.07
N ALA A 620 27.28 22.33 8.90
CA ALA A 620 27.52 22.10 10.32
C ALA A 620 26.67 20.91 10.83
N PRO A 621 27.24 19.99 11.64
CA PRO A 621 26.51 18.88 12.25
C PRO A 621 25.26 19.33 13.00
N GLY A 622 24.06 19.10 12.45
CA GLY A 622 22.85 19.64 13.05
C GLY A 622 21.69 19.80 12.08
N GLN A 623 20.69 20.57 12.47
CA GLN A 623 19.53 20.90 11.64
C GLN A 623 19.47 22.42 11.41
N TYR A 624 19.29 22.81 10.14
CA TYR A 624 18.94 24.17 9.78
C TYR A 624 17.43 24.29 9.70
N ASN A 625 16.89 25.29 10.39
CA ASN A 625 15.48 25.61 10.43
C ASN A 625 15.26 26.92 9.70
N VAL A 626 14.41 26.91 8.68
CA VAL A 626 14.03 28.10 7.91
C VAL A 626 12.63 28.49 8.31
N THR A 627 12.49 29.64 8.97
CA THR A 627 11.19 30.19 9.39
C THR A 627 10.85 31.41 8.54
N VAL A 628 9.64 31.44 7.98
CA VAL A 628 9.11 32.56 7.22
C VAL A 628 8.02 33.26 8.03
N ASN A 629 8.15 34.58 8.20
CA ASN A 629 7.22 35.43 8.93
C ASN A 629 6.78 36.62 8.08
N LYS A 630 5.47 36.93 8.09
CA LYS A 630 4.91 38.15 7.51
C LYS A 630 3.64 38.53 8.26
N GLN A 631 3.46 39.82 8.56
CA GLN A 631 2.41 40.33 9.47
C GLN A 631 0.98 39.84 9.16
N ASP A 632 0.66 39.62 7.89
CA ASP A 632 -0.68 39.22 7.44
C ASP A 632 -0.78 37.73 7.04
N TYR A 633 0.21 36.91 7.40
CA TYR A 633 0.30 35.49 7.05
C TYR A 633 0.68 34.64 8.26
N HIS A 634 0.19 33.40 8.31
CA HIS A 634 0.62 32.45 9.33
C HIS A 634 2.11 32.15 9.11
N PRO A 635 2.91 32.04 10.19
CA PRO A 635 4.31 31.65 10.07
C PRO A 635 4.42 30.25 9.48
N ALA A 636 5.52 29.99 8.79
CA ALA A 636 5.82 28.68 8.25
C ALA A 636 7.27 28.33 8.56
N GLU A 637 7.56 27.05 8.78
CA GLU A 637 8.89 26.55 9.07
C GLU A 637 9.17 25.22 8.34
N LYS A 638 10.38 25.07 7.82
CA LYS A 638 10.88 23.79 7.31
C LYS A 638 12.28 23.54 7.84
N GLU A 639 12.59 22.28 8.11
CA GLU A 639 13.91 21.83 8.53
C GLU A 639 14.68 21.22 7.35
N THR A 640 15.99 21.37 7.35
CA THR A 640 16.91 20.62 6.48
C THR A 640 18.18 20.26 7.23
N SER A 641 18.74 19.10 6.89
CA SER A 641 20.01 18.64 7.45
C SER A 641 21.13 19.61 7.14
N GLY A 642 21.95 19.91 8.16
CA GLY A 642 23.08 20.82 8.08
C GLY A 642 24.39 20.23 7.62
N ILE A 643 24.47 18.91 7.58
CA ILE A 643 25.67 18.19 7.12
C ILE A 643 25.71 17.99 5.61
N ASN A 644 24.62 18.36 4.91
CA ASN A 644 24.48 18.12 3.48
C ASN A 644 24.92 19.36 2.69
N PRO A 645 26.11 19.36 2.08
CA PRO A 645 26.53 20.40 1.13
C PRO A 645 25.57 20.50 -0.07
N GLY A 646 25.56 21.62 -0.79
CA GLY A 646 24.78 21.82 -2.02
C GLY A 646 23.59 22.78 -1.89
N THR A 647 22.73 22.82 -2.92
CA THR A 647 21.51 23.63 -2.90
C THR A 647 20.33 22.82 -2.38
N VAL A 648 19.67 23.30 -1.33
CA VAL A 648 18.38 22.77 -0.84
C VAL A 648 17.30 23.79 -1.18
N GLN A 649 16.30 23.34 -1.94
CA GLN A 649 15.17 24.17 -2.30
C GLN A 649 14.00 23.97 -1.33
N LEU A 650 13.75 24.95 -0.46
CA LEU A 650 12.64 24.96 0.49
C LEU A 650 11.59 26.00 0.07
N ASN A 651 10.64 25.58 -0.76
CA ASN A 651 9.51 26.44 -1.12
C ASN A 651 8.50 26.52 0.04
N PHE A 652 7.99 27.72 0.32
CA PHE A 652 7.00 27.98 1.37
C PHE A 652 5.68 28.45 0.75
N THR A 653 4.59 27.84 1.21
CA THR A 653 3.25 28.37 0.98
C THR A 653 2.83 29.08 2.26
N LEU A 654 2.69 30.40 2.18
CA LEU A 654 2.15 31.20 3.29
C LEU A 654 0.65 31.35 3.10
N TYR A 655 -0.09 30.91 4.11
CA TYR A 655 -1.54 31.12 4.15
C TYR A 655 -1.82 32.48 4.80
N PRO A 656 -2.60 33.36 4.16
CA PRO A 656 -2.98 34.63 4.75
C PRO A 656 -3.64 34.38 6.10
N ILE A 657 -3.29 35.17 7.11
CA ILE A 657 -4.11 35.29 8.31
C ILE A 657 -5.39 35.94 7.84
N VAL A 658 -6.44 35.15 7.68
CA VAL A 658 -7.76 35.69 7.38
C VAL A 658 -8.23 36.38 8.64
N GLN A 659 -7.93 37.67 8.79
CA GLN A 659 -8.57 38.51 9.81
C GLN A 659 -10.03 38.73 9.42
N ILE A 660 -10.86 37.72 9.63
CA ILE A 660 -12.30 37.94 9.79
C ILE A 660 -12.47 38.38 11.23
N THR A 661 -12.74 39.67 11.38
CA THR A 661 -12.92 40.40 12.63
C THR A 661 -14.15 39.90 13.41
N GLY A 662 -14.15 38.65 13.89
CA GLY A 662 -15.18 38.15 14.82
C GLY A 662 -15.40 36.64 14.97
N ASP A 663 -14.77 35.75 14.19
CA ASP A 663 -15.25 34.37 14.01
C ASP A 663 -14.15 33.28 13.98
N VAL A 664 -13.22 33.27 14.95
CA VAL A 664 -12.13 32.28 14.99
C VAL A 664 -12.16 31.47 16.30
N LEU A 665 -12.27 30.15 16.19
CA LEU A 665 -12.09 29.20 17.28
C LEU A 665 -10.62 28.79 17.36
N ARG A 666 -9.89 29.30 18.35
CA ARG A 666 -8.48 28.93 18.61
C ARG A 666 -8.17 29.01 20.11
N LYS A 667 -7.25 28.16 20.58
CA LYS A 667 -6.67 28.22 21.95
C LYS A 667 -5.15 28.38 21.98
N HIS A 668 -4.52 28.50 20.81
CA HIS A 668 -3.08 28.77 20.67
C HIS A 668 -2.86 30.23 20.27
N ASN A 669 -1.70 30.78 20.64
CA ASN A 669 -1.28 32.13 20.26
C ASN A 669 -0.31 32.10 19.08
N ASP A 670 0.86 31.48 19.28
CA ASP A 670 1.93 31.40 18.27
C ASP A 670 2.51 29.98 18.25
N TRP A 671 3.30 29.66 17.23
CA TRP A 671 4.01 28.38 17.18
C TRP A 671 5.38 28.52 17.85
N GLU A 672 5.68 27.67 18.83
CA GLU A 672 6.88 27.76 19.68
C GLU A 672 7.97 26.70 19.39
N GLY A 673 7.93 26.03 18.23
CA GLY A 673 9.00 25.07 17.88
C GLY A 673 8.82 23.67 18.43
N ARG A 674 7.63 23.32 18.94
CA ARG A 674 7.36 22.01 19.55
C ARG A 674 6.27 21.25 18.82
N SER A 675 6.35 19.92 18.96
CA SER A 675 5.39 19.00 18.35
C SER A 675 5.14 17.77 19.24
N ALA A 676 4.00 17.12 19.06
CA ALA A 676 3.54 15.95 19.77
C ALA A 676 3.61 14.69 18.89
N GLY A 677 3.96 13.54 19.48
CA GLY A 677 3.99 12.24 18.81
C GLY A 677 4.51 11.11 19.71
N PHE A 678 4.91 9.98 19.12
CA PHE A 678 5.43 8.83 19.87
C PHE A 678 6.95 8.87 20.08
N GLY A 679 7.64 9.84 19.48
CA GLY A 679 9.10 9.95 19.48
C GLY A 679 9.81 8.96 18.55
N GLN A 680 9.07 8.09 17.87
CA GLN A 680 9.54 7.23 16.79
C GLN A 680 8.63 7.40 15.57
N PRO A 681 9.16 7.38 14.33
CA PRO A 681 8.36 7.37 13.11
C PRO A 681 7.44 6.13 13.03
N GLY A 682 6.34 6.25 12.30
CA GLY A 682 5.34 5.19 12.16
C GLY A 682 4.35 5.17 13.33
N GLY A 683 3.04 5.10 13.01
CA GLY A 683 1.96 5.22 13.98
C GLY A 683 0.91 6.27 13.61
N THR A 684 -0.28 6.17 14.19
CA THR A 684 -1.36 7.15 14.02
C THR A 684 -1.48 8.01 15.27
N ILE A 685 -1.52 9.32 15.10
CA ILE A 685 -1.79 10.27 16.17
C ILE A 685 -2.90 11.24 15.76
N TYR A 686 -3.80 11.48 16.71
CA TYR A 686 -4.88 12.46 16.64
C TYR A 686 -4.54 13.60 17.59
N GLY A 687 -4.63 14.84 17.11
CA GLY A 687 -4.46 16.06 17.90
C GLY A 687 -5.70 16.93 17.78
N ALA A 688 -6.25 17.42 18.89
CA ALA A 688 -7.42 18.30 18.87
C ALA A 688 -7.38 19.39 19.94
N VAL A 689 -8.22 20.39 19.76
CA VAL A 689 -8.55 21.41 20.75
C VAL A 689 -10.06 21.35 21.03
N GLY A 690 -10.45 21.42 22.30
CA GLY A 690 -11.86 21.37 22.72
C GLY A 690 -12.35 22.74 23.17
N PHE A 691 -13.60 23.07 22.86
CA PHE A 691 -14.28 24.30 23.25
C PHE A 691 -15.55 23.93 24.01
N SER A 692 -15.60 24.35 25.27
CA SER A 692 -16.77 24.18 26.14
C SER A 692 -18.00 24.89 25.58
N ALA A 693 -19.18 24.51 26.05
CA ALA A 693 -20.43 25.15 25.66
C ALA A 693 -20.42 26.66 25.98
N GLU A 694 -19.78 27.03 27.09
CA GLU A 694 -19.62 28.41 27.56
C GLU A 694 -18.70 29.24 26.64
N GLU A 695 -17.63 28.62 26.10
CA GLU A 695 -16.72 29.28 25.16
C GLU A 695 -17.35 29.51 23.79
N LEU A 696 -18.34 28.69 23.42
CA LEU A 696 -18.96 28.71 22.09
C LEU A 696 -20.17 29.64 21.98
N VAL A 697 -20.60 30.31 23.05
CA VAL A 697 -21.82 31.13 23.08
C VAL A 697 -21.92 32.13 21.92
N GLN A 698 -20.81 32.77 21.53
CA GLN A 698 -20.79 33.74 20.42
C GLN A 698 -20.69 33.13 19.01
N CYS A 699 -20.43 31.82 18.93
CA CYS A 699 -20.29 31.06 17.71
C CYS A 699 -21.44 30.07 17.47
N GLN A 700 -22.39 29.96 18.41
CA GLN A 700 -23.59 29.13 18.25
C GLN A 700 -24.36 29.51 16.98
N GLY A 701 -24.81 28.51 16.23
CA GLY A 701 -25.53 28.71 14.96
C GLY A 701 -24.65 29.11 13.77
N LYS A 702 -23.37 29.46 13.99
CA LYS A 702 -22.43 29.70 12.89
C LYS A 702 -21.93 28.37 12.32
N ARG A 703 -21.61 28.38 11.04
CA ARG A 703 -21.04 27.25 10.32
C ARG A 703 -19.53 27.27 10.46
N ILE A 704 -18.91 26.14 10.79
CA ILE A 704 -17.46 25.98 10.66
C ILE A 704 -17.13 26.02 9.16
N LYS A 705 -16.43 27.07 8.75
CA LYS A 705 -16.04 27.30 7.36
C LYS A 705 -14.74 26.61 7.04
N THR A 706 -13.73 26.79 7.88
CA THR A 706 -12.41 26.21 7.66
C THR A 706 -11.85 25.59 8.92
N VAL A 707 -11.04 24.55 8.77
CA VAL A 707 -10.17 24.01 9.81
C VAL A 707 -8.73 24.23 9.39
N SER A 708 -7.97 24.91 10.24
CA SER A 708 -6.56 25.21 10.02
C SER A 708 -5.70 24.44 11.03
N PHE A 709 -4.59 23.86 10.57
CA PHE A 709 -3.68 23.08 11.40
C PHE A 709 -2.28 23.06 10.81
N GLN A 710 -1.27 22.75 11.61
CA GLN A 710 0.12 22.62 11.16
C GLN A 710 0.68 21.24 11.52
N LEU A 711 1.43 20.66 10.58
CA LEU A 711 2.12 19.38 10.74
C LEU A 711 3.63 19.55 10.62
N SER A 712 4.37 18.71 11.33
CA SER A 712 5.82 18.56 11.21
C SER A 712 6.18 17.30 10.42
N GLY A 713 7.40 17.22 9.89
CA GLY A 713 7.87 16.12 9.04
C GLY A 713 7.81 16.47 7.55
N THR A 714 7.94 15.47 6.68
CA THR A 714 7.89 15.68 5.23
C THR A 714 6.91 14.75 4.51
N THR A 715 6.57 13.60 5.09
CA THR A 715 5.63 12.64 4.51
C THR A 715 4.77 11.95 5.58
N ALA A 716 3.59 11.49 5.15
CA ALA A 716 2.72 10.59 5.92
C ALA A 716 1.85 9.79 4.94
N ALA A 717 1.43 8.59 5.32
CA ALA A 717 0.50 7.79 4.51
C ALA A 717 -0.89 8.43 4.43
N GLU A 718 -1.33 9.07 5.51
CA GLU A 718 -2.62 9.75 5.57
C GLU A 718 -2.60 10.94 6.51
N VAL A 719 -3.25 12.03 6.10
CA VAL A 719 -3.50 13.22 6.91
C VAL A 719 -4.98 13.56 6.77
N GLY A 720 -5.62 13.96 7.86
CA GLY A 720 -6.99 14.45 7.79
C GLY A 720 -7.37 15.41 8.91
N VAL A 721 -8.56 15.99 8.76
CA VAL A 721 -9.20 16.85 9.76
C VAL A 721 -10.46 16.19 10.28
N PHE A 722 -10.80 16.49 11.52
CA PHE A 722 -12.03 15.99 12.14
C PHE A 722 -12.67 17.04 13.05
N VAL A 723 -13.98 16.91 13.23
CA VAL A 723 -14.78 17.71 14.16
C VAL A 723 -15.65 16.75 14.98
N ILE A 724 -15.66 16.95 16.29
CA ILE A 724 -16.50 16.21 17.24
C ILE A 724 -17.45 17.20 17.90
N MET A 725 -18.74 16.90 17.90
CA MET A 725 -19.77 17.70 18.58
C MET A 725 -20.43 16.85 19.66
N GLY A 726 -20.25 17.22 20.92
CA GLY A 726 -20.53 16.35 22.07
C GLY A 726 -19.62 15.12 22.04
N SER A 727 -20.21 13.95 21.79
CA SER A 727 -19.52 12.66 21.65
C SER A 727 -19.48 12.14 20.21
N GLU A 728 -20.08 12.85 19.25
CA GLU A 728 -20.24 12.38 17.87
C GLU A 728 -19.16 12.99 16.95
N VAL A 729 -18.50 12.14 16.17
CA VAL A 729 -17.58 12.58 15.10
C VAL A 729 -18.41 13.00 13.89
N VAL A 730 -18.71 14.29 13.77
CA VAL A 730 -19.53 14.86 12.69
C VAL A 730 -18.74 15.13 11.41
N LEU A 731 -17.40 15.17 11.50
CA LEU A 731 -16.50 15.24 10.36
C LEU A 731 -15.29 14.35 10.61
N ASN A 732 -14.94 13.51 9.64
CA ASN A 732 -13.63 12.86 9.54
C ASN A 732 -13.25 12.80 8.06
N ARG A 733 -12.36 13.69 7.64
CA ARG A 733 -12.06 13.91 6.22
C ARG A 733 -10.56 13.87 5.98
N LYS A 734 -10.14 12.98 5.06
CA LYS A 734 -8.79 12.96 4.50
C LYS A 734 -8.50 14.24 3.72
N VAL A 735 -7.30 14.77 3.88
CA VAL A 735 -6.80 15.88 3.07
C VAL A 735 -5.97 15.34 1.92
N SER A 736 -6.36 15.68 0.68
CA SER A 736 -5.75 15.13 -0.53
C SER A 736 -4.32 15.59 -0.79
N TYR A 737 -3.95 16.79 -0.31
CA TYR A 737 -2.64 17.40 -0.54
C TYR A 737 -2.15 18.10 0.75
N PRO A 738 -1.74 17.33 1.78
CA PRO A 738 -1.23 17.92 3.00
C PRO A 738 0.09 18.64 2.74
N VAL A 739 0.26 19.82 3.34
CA VAL A 739 1.49 20.60 3.28
C VAL A 739 2.11 20.62 4.67
N PHE A 740 3.30 20.04 4.80
CA PHE A 740 4.03 20.01 6.07
C PHE A 740 4.82 21.30 6.27
N GLY A 741 5.00 21.68 7.54
CA GLY A 741 5.77 22.86 7.94
C GLY A 741 5.03 24.20 7.79
N THR A 742 3.77 24.21 7.36
CA THR A 742 2.97 25.44 7.27
C THR A 742 1.59 25.20 7.85
N MET A 743 0.94 26.27 8.33
CA MET A 743 -0.44 26.23 8.77
C MET A 743 -1.34 26.09 7.55
N MET A 744 -1.81 24.88 7.28
CA MET A 744 -2.73 24.61 6.17
C MET A 744 -4.16 24.88 6.60
N THR A 745 -4.99 25.36 5.66
CA THR A 745 -6.41 25.64 5.91
C THR A 745 -7.27 24.83 4.96
N VAL A 746 -8.16 24.02 5.51
CA VAL A 746 -9.08 23.16 4.78
C VAL A 746 -10.47 23.77 4.83
N ASP A 747 -11.04 24.08 3.66
CA ASP A 747 -12.44 24.49 3.55
C ASP A 747 -13.34 23.26 3.81
N VAL A 748 -14.14 23.36 4.86
CA VAL A 748 -15.12 22.35 5.29
C VAL A 748 -16.56 22.86 5.16
N SER A 749 -16.78 24.04 4.59
CA SER A 749 -18.09 24.70 4.46
C SER A 749 -19.15 23.84 3.76
N ALA A 750 -18.74 22.98 2.81
CA ALA A 750 -19.61 22.04 2.11
C ALA A 750 -20.22 20.95 3.02
N HIS A 751 -19.73 20.77 4.24
CA HIS A 751 -20.25 19.78 5.19
C HIS A 751 -21.27 20.38 6.17
N GLU A 752 -21.57 21.68 6.05
CA GLU A 752 -22.62 22.38 6.82
C GLU A 752 -22.53 22.16 8.34
N LEU A 753 -21.31 22.16 8.87
CA LEU A 753 -21.03 21.90 10.29
C LEU A 753 -21.44 23.08 11.17
N ILE A 754 -22.71 23.12 11.59
CA ILE A 754 -23.26 24.16 12.45
C ILE A 754 -22.89 23.91 13.91
N ILE A 755 -22.36 24.92 14.60
CA ILE A 755 -22.01 24.83 16.01
C ILE A 755 -23.30 24.70 16.85
N PRO A 756 -23.49 23.57 17.56
CA PRO A 756 -24.69 23.31 18.34
C PRO A 756 -24.72 24.09 19.64
N GLU A 757 -25.91 24.47 20.09
CA GLU A 757 -26.11 25.05 21.42
C GLU A 757 -25.79 24.02 22.52
N GLY A 758 -25.10 24.47 23.57
CA GLY A 758 -24.91 23.68 24.80
C GLY A 758 -24.00 22.45 24.70
N LYS A 759 -23.35 22.20 23.56
CA LYS A 759 -22.43 21.04 23.41
C LYS A 759 -20.97 21.47 23.28
N LEU A 760 -20.09 20.63 23.81
CA LEU A 760 -18.65 20.68 23.56
C LEU A 760 -18.35 20.48 22.07
N VAL A 761 -17.45 21.27 21.50
CA VAL A 761 -16.93 21.04 20.14
C VAL A 761 -15.44 20.79 20.22
N LYS A 762 -14.95 19.70 19.63
CA LYS A 762 -13.52 19.44 19.43
C LYS A 762 -13.18 19.56 17.96
N ILE A 763 -12.10 20.25 17.65
CA ILE A 763 -11.60 20.44 16.30
C ILE A 763 -10.19 19.90 16.28
N GLY A 764 -9.87 19.04 15.31
CA GLY A 764 -8.58 18.37 15.30
C GLY A 764 -8.09 17.94 13.92
N CYS A 765 -6.87 17.45 13.92
CA CYS A 765 -6.20 16.83 12.80
C CYS A 765 -5.61 15.48 13.20
N TYR A 766 -5.38 14.60 12.22
CA TYR A 766 -4.66 13.36 12.45
C TYR A 766 -3.60 13.15 11.38
N VAL A 767 -2.57 12.39 11.76
CA VAL A 767 -1.51 11.95 10.88
C VAL A 767 -1.29 10.45 11.12
N LYS A 768 -1.23 9.70 10.03
CA LYS A 768 -0.98 8.26 10.02
C LYS A 768 0.31 7.95 9.26
N ASP A 769 1.16 7.18 9.91
CA ASP A 769 2.43 6.69 9.38
C ASP A 769 3.32 7.83 8.88
N SER A 770 3.51 8.84 9.73
CA SER A 770 4.45 9.93 9.44
C SER A 770 5.89 9.45 9.55
N ASN A 771 6.75 10.04 8.73
CA ASN A 771 8.19 9.93 8.87
C ASN A 771 8.75 10.74 10.06
N SER A 772 7.95 11.60 10.68
CA SER A 772 8.29 12.29 11.92
C SER A 772 7.73 11.53 13.13
N GLY A 773 8.56 11.34 14.15
CA GLY A 773 8.11 10.84 15.45
C GLY A 773 7.28 11.83 16.26
N PHE A 774 7.22 13.11 15.84
CA PHE A 774 6.44 14.18 16.46
C PHE A 774 5.69 15.01 15.40
N PRO A 775 4.64 14.47 14.76
CA PRO A 775 4.06 15.09 13.57
C PRO A 775 3.04 16.21 13.83
N ILE A 776 2.53 16.40 15.05
CA ILE A 776 1.48 17.42 15.34
C ILE A 776 2.07 18.62 16.05
N ALA A 777 1.97 19.82 15.48
CA ALA A 777 2.50 21.04 16.08
C ALA A 777 1.75 21.48 17.35
N ILE A 778 2.48 22.02 18.34
CA ILE A 778 1.93 22.49 19.61
C ILE A 778 2.53 23.86 20.03
N ASP A 779 1.85 24.55 20.94
CA ASP A 779 2.19 25.87 21.52
C ASP A 779 2.29 25.76 23.06
N GLU A 780 3.25 26.46 23.71
CA GLU A 780 3.43 26.50 25.18
C GLU A 780 2.58 27.58 25.88
N GLY A 781 1.65 28.21 25.15
CA GLY A 781 0.75 29.24 25.69
C GLY A 781 -0.09 28.82 26.93
N PRO A 782 -0.63 29.81 27.68
CA PRO A 782 -1.33 29.57 28.94
C PRO A 782 -2.48 28.55 28.78
N MET A 783 -2.48 27.52 29.64
CA MET A 783 -3.49 26.46 29.59
C MET A 783 -4.89 27.02 29.86
N LEU A 784 -5.78 26.83 28.88
CA LEU A 784 -7.21 27.05 29.04
C LEU A 784 -7.90 25.73 29.43
N PRO A 785 -9.01 25.77 30.19
CA PRO A 785 -9.84 24.58 30.44
C PRO A 785 -10.18 23.87 29.13
N MET A 786 -10.04 22.53 29.08
CA MET A 786 -10.26 21.73 27.86
C MET A 786 -9.25 22.01 26.72
N GLY A 787 -8.02 22.40 27.07
CA GLY A 787 -6.87 22.51 26.16
C GLY A 787 -6.42 21.18 25.52
N GLY A 788 -5.32 21.23 24.76
CA GLY A 788 -4.89 20.21 23.78
C GLY A 788 -5.15 18.73 24.12
N TYR A 789 -5.71 17.99 23.15
CA TYR A 789 -5.97 16.56 23.20
C TYR A 789 -5.02 15.83 22.26
N ALA A 790 -4.41 14.74 22.72
CA ALA A 790 -3.64 13.83 21.86
C ALA A 790 -3.98 12.36 22.16
N ALA A 791 -4.16 11.55 21.12
CA ALA A 791 -4.46 10.12 21.26
C ALA A 791 -4.01 9.30 20.05
N ASP A 792 -3.91 7.98 20.21
CA ASP A 792 -3.65 7.01 19.13
C ASP A 792 -4.94 6.59 18.38
N ALA A 793 -6.12 6.92 18.92
CA ALA A 793 -7.41 6.70 18.28
C ALA A 793 -8.37 7.89 18.53
N ILE A 794 -9.21 8.22 17.53
CA ILE A 794 -10.19 9.31 17.63
C ILE A 794 -11.22 9.08 18.76
N THR A 795 -11.55 7.83 19.06
CA THR A 795 -12.48 7.42 20.13
C THR A 795 -11.87 7.53 21.52
N ALA A 796 -10.54 7.69 21.63
CA ALA A 796 -9.83 7.83 22.90
C ALA A 796 -9.71 9.29 23.36
N LEU A 797 -10.28 10.25 22.61
CA LEU A 797 -10.36 11.67 22.97
C LEU A 797 -11.44 11.95 24.05
N ASN A 798 -11.42 11.23 25.18
CA ASN A 798 -12.47 11.25 26.22
C ASN A 798 -12.07 12.07 27.46
N GLU A 799 -12.63 13.29 27.62
CA GLU A 799 -12.60 14.16 28.84
C GLU A 799 -11.18 14.49 29.40
N PRO A 800 -10.99 15.54 30.23
CA PRO A 800 -9.88 16.48 30.02
C PRO A 800 -8.57 16.04 30.67
N TRP A 801 -7.58 15.72 29.85
CA TRP A 801 -6.18 15.87 30.25
C TRP A 801 -5.70 17.20 29.67
N SER A 802 -5.44 18.17 30.54
CA SER A 802 -4.76 19.40 30.17
C SER A 802 -3.32 19.03 29.84
N LEU A 803 -2.99 18.90 28.56
CA LEU A 803 -1.60 18.92 28.16
C LEU A 803 -1.05 20.33 28.50
N ASP A 804 0.18 20.42 29.00
CA ASP A 804 0.91 21.70 29.16
C ASP A 804 1.15 22.44 27.83
N TYR A 805 0.51 21.98 26.73
CA TYR A 805 0.67 22.45 25.37
C TYR A 805 -0.67 22.48 24.65
N ASN A 806 -0.91 23.56 23.89
CA ASN A 806 -2.07 23.69 23.03
C ASN A 806 -1.75 23.09 21.65
N ILE A 807 -2.60 22.19 21.14
CA ILE A 807 -2.46 21.71 19.75
C ILE A 807 -2.69 22.88 18.80
N LEU A 808 -1.81 23.06 17.80
CA LEU A 808 -1.87 24.15 16.83
C LEU A 808 -2.97 23.91 15.77
N VAL A 809 -4.21 23.94 16.23
CA VAL A 809 -5.43 23.79 15.42
C VAL A 809 -6.36 24.97 15.71
N SER A 810 -6.94 25.53 14.66
CA SER A 810 -7.96 26.56 14.73
C SER A 810 -9.05 26.32 13.71
N ALA A 811 -10.18 27.00 13.85
CA ALA A 811 -11.21 27.04 12.82
C ALA A 811 -11.75 28.44 12.62
N THR A 812 -12.16 28.76 11.40
CA THR A 812 -13.00 29.94 11.16
C THR A 812 -14.45 29.51 11.12
N VAL A 813 -15.30 30.34 11.67
CA VAL A 813 -16.75 30.19 11.57
C VAL A 813 -17.29 31.31 10.67
N GLU A 814 -18.46 31.10 10.11
CA GLU A 814 -19.14 32.15 9.35
C GLU A 814 -20.64 32.03 9.54
N GLU A 815 -21.34 33.13 9.30
CA GLU A 815 -22.78 33.10 9.13
C GLU A 815 -23.13 32.24 7.90
N PRO A 816 -24.02 31.25 8.02
CA PRO A 816 -24.45 30.47 6.86
C PRO A 816 -25.13 31.39 5.82
N PRO A 817 -24.88 31.21 4.51
CA PRO A 817 -25.47 32.02 3.46
C PRO A 817 -27.00 31.81 3.39
N ILE A 818 -27.75 32.89 3.16
CA ILE A 818 -29.20 32.82 2.83
C ILE A 818 -29.31 32.37 1.37
N LEU A 819 -29.89 31.19 1.14
CA LEU A 819 -29.99 30.54 -0.17
C LEU A 819 -31.44 30.21 -0.50
N GLU A 820 -31.79 30.20 -1.79
CA GLU A 820 -33.12 29.80 -2.24
C GLU A 820 -33.38 28.32 -1.93
N THR A 821 -34.54 28.04 -1.35
CA THR A 821 -34.98 26.73 -0.87
C THR A 821 -36.28 26.37 -1.56
N THR A 822 -36.31 25.23 -2.24
CA THR A 822 -37.52 24.69 -2.85
C THR A 822 -38.05 23.53 -2.01
N LEU A 823 -39.25 23.66 -1.45
CA LEU A 823 -39.90 22.60 -0.69
C LEU A 823 -40.98 21.96 -1.57
N SER A 824 -40.78 20.73 -2.04
CA SER A 824 -41.71 20.08 -2.97
C SER A 824 -42.11 18.67 -2.53
N GLY A 825 -43.13 18.07 -3.14
CA GLY A 825 -43.54 16.72 -2.81
C GLY A 825 -44.86 16.33 -3.45
N THR A 826 -45.37 15.15 -3.09
CA THR A 826 -46.67 14.66 -3.57
C THR A 826 -47.58 14.32 -2.41
N VAL A 827 -48.88 14.51 -2.60
CA VAL A 827 -49.92 14.13 -1.66
C VAL A 827 -50.70 12.95 -2.24
N THR A 828 -50.74 11.85 -1.49
CA THR A 828 -51.41 10.59 -1.87
C THR A 828 -52.43 10.17 -0.81
N ASP A 829 -53.32 9.23 -1.10
CA ASP A 829 -54.14 8.56 -0.09
C ASP A 829 -53.42 7.32 0.47
N GLU A 830 -54.05 6.62 1.41
CA GLU A 830 -53.48 5.41 2.04
C GLU A 830 -53.17 4.29 1.05
N GLN A 831 -53.73 4.34 -0.16
CA GLN A 831 -53.50 3.36 -1.22
C GLN A 831 -52.43 3.84 -2.22
N GLY A 832 -51.78 4.98 -1.95
CA GLY A 832 -50.76 5.58 -2.80
C GLY A 832 -51.32 6.31 -4.02
N VAL A 833 -52.63 6.53 -4.10
CA VAL A 833 -53.27 7.24 -5.22
C VAL A 833 -53.13 8.74 -4.99
N PRO A 834 -52.72 9.54 -6.00
CA PRO A 834 -52.60 10.98 -5.86
C PRO A 834 -53.89 11.69 -5.45
N VAL A 835 -53.80 12.59 -4.47
CA VAL A 835 -54.92 13.39 -3.98
C VAL A 835 -54.78 14.82 -4.51
N ALA A 836 -55.52 15.11 -5.57
CA ALA A 836 -55.55 16.44 -6.18
C ALA A 836 -56.38 17.44 -5.36
N GLY A 837 -56.09 18.74 -5.46
CA GLY A 837 -56.89 19.79 -4.82
C GLY A 837 -56.71 19.89 -3.30
N VAL A 838 -55.57 19.43 -2.77
CA VAL A 838 -55.21 19.59 -1.35
C VAL A 838 -54.58 20.96 -1.18
N SER A 839 -55.05 21.73 -0.20
CA SER A 839 -54.42 23.00 0.17
C SER A 839 -53.17 22.74 0.98
N MET A 840 -52.03 23.11 0.42
CA MET A 840 -50.70 23.01 1.03
C MET A 840 -50.29 24.39 1.55
N LEU A 841 -50.19 24.57 2.86
CA LEU A 841 -49.82 25.83 3.49
C LEU A 841 -48.38 25.74 3.99
N LEU A 842 -47.54 26.74 3.70
CA LEU A 842 -46.18 26.85 4.21
C LEU A 842 -46.13 27.97 5.23
N PHE A 843 -45.81 27.65 6.48
CA PHE A 843 -45.54 28.60 7.55
C PHE A 843 -44.05 28.65 7.86
N TYR A 844 -43.59 29.78 8.37
CA TYR A 844 -42.29 29.91 9.00
C TYR A 844 -42.49 30.26 10.47
N ASP A 845 -42.00 29.38 11.34
CA ASP A 845 -41.95 29.63 12.77
C ASP A 845 -40.55 30.15 13.15
N SER A 846 -40.49 31.44 13.50
CA SER A 846 -39.28 32.08 14.02
C SER A 846 -39.01 31.76 15.48
N THR A 847 -39.98 31.18 16.20
CA THR A 847 -39.92 30.93 17.65
C THR A 847 -39.18 29.67 18.05
N ALA A 848 -38.52 28.97 17.11
CA ALA A 848 -37.36 28.17 17.50
C ALA A 848 -36.24 29.06 18.10
N GLU A 849 -36.31 30.38 17.92
CA GLU A 849 -35.66 31.38 18.76
C GLU A 849 -36.72 32.20 19.49
N THR A 850 -37.12 31.78 20.69
CA THR A 850 -37.04 32.65 21.86
C THR A 850 -37.14 31.78 23.12
N GLY A 851 -36.03 31.63 23.84
CA GLY A 851 -36.12 31.67 25.30
C GLY A 851 -35.78 33.09 25.74
N PRO A 852 -36.75 34.03 25.91
CA PRO A 852 -36.48 35.25 26.65
C PRO A 852 -36.40 34.84 28.12
N ALA A 853 -35.23 35.02 28.73
CA ALA A 853 -35.16 35.18 30.17
C ALA A 853 -36.07 36.36 30.56
N ASN A 854 -37.14 36.06 31.30
CA ASN A 854 -38.05 37.01 31.95
C ASN A 854 -39.14 37.67 31.08
N ALA A 855 -40.13 36.89 30.65
CA ALA A 855 -41.51 37.37 30.63
C ALA A 855 -42.24 36.80 31.87
N PRO A 856 -42.67 37.65 32.83
CA PRO A 856 -43.40 37.17 34.00
C PRO A 856 -44.84 36.80 33.60
N GLY A 857 -45.12 35.49 33.56
CA GLY A 857 -46.46 34.93 33.59
C GLY A 857 -46.88 34.17 32.33
N LEU A 858 -46.77 32.84 32.38
CA LEU A 858 -47.86 31.87 32.15
C LEU A 858 -47.34 30.46 32.54
N PHE A 859 -47.60 30.13 33.82
CA PHE A 859 -47.71 28.85 34.53
C PHE A 859 -46.98 27.55 34.10
N ARG A 860 -46.14 27.07 35.04
CA ARG A 860 -45.83 25.68 35.45
C ARG A 860 -45.79 24.56 34.39
N GLU A 861 -44.60 24.27 33.84
CA GLU A 861 -44.22 22.88 33.52
C GLU A 861 -42.76 22.63 33.97
N SER A 862 -42.58 22.03 35.14
CA SER A 862 -41.27 21.63 35.68
C SER A 862 -41.05 20.12 35.54
N GLY A 863 -41.55 19.51 34.47
CA GLY A 863 -41.48 18.07 34.19
C GLY A 863 -40.47 17.69 33.10
N PRO A 864 -40.02 16.42 33.03
CA PRO A 864 -39.11 15.95 31.98
C PRO A 864 -39.81 15.70 30.63
N PHE A 865 -41.14 15.74 30.58
CA PHE A 865 -41.92 15.75 29.34
C PHE A 865 -42.31 17.18 28.99
N ARG A 866 -42.28 17.49 27.70
CA ARG A 866 -42.58 18.82 27.17
C ARG A 866 -43.57 18.69 26.01
N SER A 867 -44.51 19.62 25.95
CA SER A 867 -45.38 19.83 24.81
C SER A 867 -44.81 20.94 23.91
N SER A 868 -44.95 20.81 22.60
CA SER A 868 -44.67 21.87 21.62
C SER A 868 -45.90 22.09 20.75
N PRO A 869 -46.42 23.34 20.68
CA PRO A 869 -47.51 23.64 19.78
C PRO A 869 -47.02 23.59 18.33
N LEU A 870 -47.86 23.11 17.41
CA LEU A 870 -47.60 23.15 15.96
C LEU A 870 -47.96 24.49 15.31
N ARG A 871 -48.68 25.37 16.02
CA ARG A 871 -49.35 26.56 15.44
C ARG A 871 -48.74 27.91 15.84
N THR A 872 -47.42 28.05 15.79
CA THR A 872 -46.72 29.32 16.10
C THR A 872 -45.93 29.90 14.93
N GLY A 873 -46.34 29.63 13.68
CA GLY A 873 -45.68 30.16 12.48
C GLY A 873 -46.42 31.29 11.76
N THR A 874 -45.69 32.19 11.11
CA THR A 874 -46.23 33.15 10.13
C THR A 874 -46.46 32.44 8.81
N LEU A 875 -47.67 32.49 8.25
CA LEU A 875 -47.94 31.90 6.93
C LEU A 875 -47.09 32.62 5.87
N ILE A 876 -46.25 31.87 5.18
CA ILE A 876 -45.44 32.36 4.06
C ILE A 876 -46.28 32.35 2.79
N THR A 877 -46.86 31.19 2.47
CA THR A 877 -47.59 31.00 1.21
C THR A 877 -48.52 29.78 1.28
N THR A 878 -49.39 29.64 0.30
CA THR A 878 -50.28 28.49 0.12
C THR A 878 -50.29 28.09 -1.34
N VAL A 879 -50.17 26.79 -1.61
CA VAL A 879 -50.31 26.19 -2.94
C VAL A 879 -51.37 25.10 -2.90
N VAL A 880 -51.84 24.67 -4.06
CA VAL A 880 -52.81 23.56 -4.16
C VAL A 880 -52.18 22.46 -4.98
N THR A 881 -52.36 21.21 -4.58
CA THR A 881 -51.82 20.07 -5.32
C THR A 881 -52.42 19.96 -6.72
N ASP A 882 -51.58 19.61 -7.70
CA ASP A 882 -52.02 19.33 -9.06
C ASP A 882 -52.77 17.98 -9.20
N GLN A 883 -53.09 17.57 -10.43
CA GLN A 883 -53.82 16.32 -10.68
C GLN A 883 -53.02 15.06 -10.29
N GLN A 884 -51.70 15.19 -10.19
CA GLN A 884 -50.76 14.15 -9.77
C GLN A 884 -50.42 14.28 -8.28
N GLY A 885 -51.15 15.12 -7.54
CA GLY A 885 -50.94 15.34 -6.11
C GLY A 885 -49.68 16.16 -5.80
N TYR A 886 -48.98 16.68 -6.80
CA TYR A 886 -47.71 17.37 -6.60
C TYR A 886 -47.89 18.81 -6.09
N TYR A 887 -46.99 19.24 -5.22
CA TYR A 887 -46.90 20.61 -4.73
C TYR A 887 -45.43 21.07 -4.68
N SER A 888 -45.23 22.38 -4.73
CA SER A 888 -43.91 22.99 -4.58
C SER A 888 -44.03 24.40 -4.01
N PHE A 889 -43.15 24.73 -3.07
CA PHE A 889 -42.92 26.07 -2.55
C PHE A 889 -41.50 26.51 -2.88
N THR A 890 -41.30 27.81 -3.05
CA THR A 890 -39.98 28.43 -3.16
C THR A 890 -39.88 29.52 -2.10
N THR A 891 -38.85 29.47 -1.27
CA THR A 891 -38.62 30.40 -0.17
C THR A 891 -37.12 30.61 0.08
N GLU A 892 -36.74 31.52 0.96
CA GLU A 892 -35.34 31.75 1.35
C GLU A 892 -35.00 30.93 2.60
N SER A 893 -33.84 30.30 2.65
CA SER A 893 -33.35 29.68 3.89
C SER A 893 -33.22 30.72 5.01
N ARG A 894 -33.45 30.31 6.25
CA ARG A 894 -33.40 31.17 7.44
C ARG A 894 -32.34 30.63 8.40
N LYS A 895 -31.67 31.55 9.09
CA LYS A 895 -30.58 31.19 10.04
C LYS A 895 -31.05 30.28 11.17
N THR A 896 -32.29 30.48 11.61
CA THR A 896 -32.96 29.77 12.69
C THR A 896 -34.44 29.58 12.33
N GLY A 897 -35.19 28.86 13.16
CA GLY A 897 -36.61 28.60 12.90
C GLY A 897 -36.88 27.33 12.08
N SER A 898 -38.14 27.09 11.77
CA SER A 898 -38.56 25.95 10.96
C SER A 898 -39.66 26.33 9.97
N PHE A 899 -39.62 25.70 8.80
CA PHE A 899 -40.72 25.67 7.87
C PHE A 899 -41.73 24.60 8.29
N ILE A 900 -43.01 24.95 8.33
CA ILE A 900 -44.10 24.01 8.63
C ILE A 900 -44.98 23.93 7.39
N ILE A 901 -45.08 22.75 6.79
CA ILE A 901 -45.93 22.46 5.64
C ILE A 901 -47.19 21.74 6.13
N GLU A 902 -48.37 22.30 5.90
CA GLU A 902 -49.65 21.68 6.23
C GLU A 902 -50.42 21.30 4.97
N ALA A 903 -50.94 20.07 4.93
CA ALA A 903 -51.85 19.55 3.92
C ALA A 903 -53.28 19.50 4.51
N SER A 904 -54.19 20.26 3.92
CA SER A 904 -55.59 20.34 4.35
C SER A 904 -56.55 20.11 3.19
N LYS A 905 -57.52 19.21 3.39
CA LYS A 905 -58.60 18.91 2.45
C LYS A 905 -59.82 18.38 3.19
N THR A 906 -60.99 18.95 2.92
CA THR A 906 -62.26 18.51 3.50
C THR A 906 -62.51 17.01 3.28
N GLY A 907 -62.89 16.29 4.33
CA GLY A 907 -63.11 14.85 4.30
C GLY A 907 -61.87 13.99 4.59
N PHE A 908 -60.70 14.62 4.78
CA PHE A 908 -59.46 13.97 5.18
C PHE A 908 -58.93 14.59 6.50
N TYR A 909 -58.16 13.81 7.25
CA TYR A 909 -57.41 14.33 8.39
C TYR A 909 -56.32 15.29 7.90
N LEU A 910 -56.10 16.38 8.64
CA LEU A 910 -55.02 17.33 8.40
C LEU A 910 -53.66 16.64 8.62
N ALA A 911 -52.70 16.89 7.74
CA ALA A 911 -51.34 16.38 7.87
C ALA A 911 -50.36 17.57 7.86
N ALA A 912 -49.27 17.50 8.64
CA ALA A 912 -48.29 18.57 8.72
C ALA A 912 -46.85 18.00 8.82
N ARG A 913 -45.86 18.75 8.34
CA ARG A 913 -44.43 18.43 8.46
C ARG A 913 -43.62 19.68 8.81
N GLN A 914 -42.68 19.53 9.72
CA GLN A 914 -41.73 20.58 10.08
C GLN A 914 -40.35 20.27 9.47
N ILE A 915 -39.72 21.28 8.87
CA ILE A 915 -38.42 21.19 8.19
C ILE A 915 -37.54 22.32 8.73
N PRO A 916 -36.28 22.05 9.13
CA PRO A 916 -35.35 23.10 9.55
C PRO A 916 -35.24 24.19 8.48
N ALA A 917 -35.37 25.45 8.89
CA ALA A 917 -35.38 26.55 7.93
C ALA A 917 -33.98 26.86 7.36
N ASN A 918 -32.92 26.27 7.93
CA ASN A 918 -31.53 26.47 7.52
C ASN A 918 -31.09 25.58 6.33
N HIS A 919 -31.92 24.65 5.87
CA HIS A 919 -31.63 23.85 4.67
C HIS A 919 -31.67 24.73 3.41
N SER A 920 -30.85 24.41 2.41
CA SER A 920 -30.83 25.07 1.10
C SER A 920 -30.99 24.06 -0.05
N GLY A 921 -31.44 24.51 -1.24
CA GLY A 921 -31.72 23.62 -2.37
C GLY A 921 -33.13 23.00 -2.35
N THR A 922 -33.32 21.85 -3.00
CA THR A 922 -34.64 21.18 -3.09
C THR A 922 -34.82 20.15 -1.98
N VAL A 923 -35.81 20.37 -1.11
CA VAL A 923 -36.23 19.45 -0.06
C VAL A 923 -37.55 18.79 -0.47
N ILE A 924 -37.59 17.46 -0.47
CA ILE A 924 -38.77 16.70 -0.88
C ILE A 924 -39.52 16.19 0.37
N ALA A 925 -40.81 16.52 0.48
CA ALA A 925 -41.70 16.09 1.56
C ALA A 925 -43.01 15.52 0.99
N HIS A 926 -43.15 14.20 1.00
CA HIS A 926 -44.42 13.57 0.60
C HIS A 926 -45.43 13.57 1.75
N PHE A 927 -46.72 13.65 1.40
CA PHE A 927 -47.84 13.55 2.32
C PHE A 927 -48.74 12.39 1.93
N THR A 928 -49.31 11.74 2.94
CA THR A 928 -50.41 10.79 2.76
C THR A 928 -51.60 11.28 3.56
N MET A 929 -52.72 11.57 2.88
CA MET A 929 -53.96 12.04 3.49
C MET A 929 -54.91 10.87 3.71
N ILE A 930 -55.50 10.83 4.91
CA ILE A 930 -56.35 9.74 5.35
C ILE A 930 -57.80 10.22 5.43
N PRO A 931 -58.77 9.54 4.81
CA PRO A 931 -60.16 9.96 4.87
C PRO A 931 -60.73 9.83 6.29
N VAL A 932 -61.52 10.82 6.72
CA VAL A 932 -62.20 10.80 8.02
C VAL A 932 -63.40 9.85 7.93
N VAL A 933 -63.30 8.67 8.57
CA VAL A 933 -64.41 7.71 8.63
C VAL A 933 -65.39 8.08 9.75
N ASN A 934 -66.69 8.17 9.45
CA ASN A 934 -67.76 8.51 10.41
C ASN A 934 -67.87 7.49 11.55
N ALA A 935 -68.11 7.98 12.78
CA ALA A 935 -68.16 7.21 14.01
C ALA A 935 -69.48 6.42 14.18
N GLY A 936 -69.39 5.08 14.15
CA GLY A 936 -70.49 4.15 14.46
C GLY A 936 -70.20 2.66 14.24
N ASN A 937 -68.92 2.28 14.11
CA ASN A 937 -68.48 1.12 13.32
C ASN A 937 -67.27 0.36 13.91
N GLY A 938 -67.03 0.46 15.23
CA GLY A 938 -65.94 -0.29 15.89
C GLY A 938 -64.59 0.42 15.89
N VAL A 939 -64.57 1.75 16.00
CA VAL A 939 -63.33 2.54 16.17
C VAL A 939 -63.30 3.15 17.57
N LEU A 940 -62.25 2.85 18.33
CA LEU A 940 -61.97 3.39 19.65
C LEU A 940 -60.93 4.51 19.54
N LYS A 941 -61.35 5.76 19.75
CA LYS A 941 -60.45 6.93 19.82
C LYS A 941 -61.02 7.99 20.77
N LYS A 942 -60.13 8.80 21.36
CA LYS A 942 -60.49 9.96 22.21
C LYS A 942 -59.94 11.29 21.70
N HIS A 943 -59.24 11.27 20.57
CA HIS A 943 -58.45 12.39 20.05
C HIS A 943 -59.14 13.05 18.82
N GLY A 944 -58.92 14.36 18.64
CA GLY A 944 -59.43 15.25 17.60
C GLY A 944 -58.38 15.65 16.54
N LEU A 945 -58.32 16.94 16.20
CA LEU A 945 -57.37 17.51 15.22
C LEU A 945 -55.98 17.66 15.87
N TRP A 946 -54.93 17.19 15.19
CA TRP A 946 -53.55 17.32 15.65
C TRP A 946 -53.15 18.79 15.88
N THR A 947 -52.78 19.15 17.10
CA THR A 947 -52.35 20.52 17.43
C THR A 947 -51.03 20.60 18.19
N THR A 948 -50.58 19.48 18.77
CA THR A 948 -49.46 19.49 19.72
C THR A 948 -48.59 18.24 19.55
N ASN A 949 -47.28 18.38 19.77
CA ASN A 949 -46.35 17.25 19.85
C ASN A 949 -45.81 17.13 21.28
N ILE A 950 -45.62 15.90 21.74
CA ILE A 950 -45.15 15.59 23.09
C ILE A 950 -43.85 14.78 23.01
N GLY A 951 -42.89 15.13 23.85
CA GLY A 951 -41.56 14.54 23.87
C GLY A 951 -40.78 14.80 25.14
N SER A 952 -39.51 14.39 25.15
CA SER A 952 -38.51 14.80 26.14
C SER A 952 -37.99 16.21 25.90
N GLY A 953 -38.21 16.76 24.71
CA GLY A 953 -37.50 17.96 24.25
C GLY A 953 -36.05 17.69 23.82
N THR A 954 -35.62 16.42 23.73
CA THR A 954 -34.29 16.04 23.20
C THR A 954 -34.39 14.74 22.39
N PRO A 955 -33.86 14.70 21.15
CA PRO A 955 -33.85 13.49 20.33
C PRO A 955 -33.10 12.30 20.96
N GLY A 956 -33.38 11.08 20.50
CA GLY A 956 -32.64 9.86 20.84
C GLY A 956 -33.21 9.04 21.99
N GLY A 957 -34.17 9.57 22.76
CA GLY A 957 -34.81 8.87 23.89
C GLY A 957 -35.86 7.83 23.48
N ALA A 958 -36.26 7.00 24.44
CA ALA A 958 -37.44 6.13 24.34
C ALA A 958 -38.64 6.81 24.99
N ILE A 959 -39.77 6.90 24.29
CA ILE A 959 -41.00 7.48 24.82
C ILE A 959 -42.22 6.67 24.41
N TYR A 960 -43.18 6.55 25.32
CA TYR A 960 -44.36 5.72 25.23
C TYR A 960 -45.59 6.60 25.46
N GLY A 961 -46.52 6.60 24.51
CA GLY A 961 -47.79 7.33 24.57
C GLY A 961 -48.97 6.37 24.50
N ALA A 962 -49.99 6.56 25.34
CA ALA A 962 -51.20 5.75 25.32
C ALA A 962 -52.47 6.55 25.60
N VAL A 963 -53.61 5.99 25.20
CA VAL A 963 -54.94 6.43 25.58
C VAL A 963 -55.69 5.29 26.26
N GLY A 964 -56.40 5.59 27.36
CA GLY A 964 -57.15 4.59 28.13
C GLY A 964 -58.65 4.68 27.91
N PHE A 965 -59.33 3.54 28.01
CA PHE A 965 -60.78 3.39 28.01
C PHE A 965 -61.19 2.66 29.29
N SER A 966 -62.15 3.23 30.00
CA SER A 966 -62.71 2.66 31.22
C SER A 966 -63.47 1.36 30.96
N ALA A 967 -63.63 0.55 32.00
CA ALA A 967 -64.45 -0.65 31.94
C ALA A 967 -65.90 -0.37 31.43
N GLN A 968 -66.43 0.81 31.72
CA GLN A 968 -67.75 1.24 31.25
C GLN A 968 -67.73 1.58 29.75
N GLU A 969 -66.70 2.27 29.27
CA GLU A 969 -66.53 2.58 27.84
C GLU A 969 -66.30 1.31 27.01
N MET A 970 -65.67 0.30 27.61
CA MET A 970 -65.38 -0.98 26.97
C MET A 970 -66.53 -2.00 27.04
N ALA A 971 -67.55 -1.76 27.86
CA ALA A 971 -68.66 -2.69 28.05
C ALA A 971 -69.36 -3.12 26.74
N PRO A 972 -69.60 -2.23 25.75
CA PRO A 972 -70.22 -2.62 24.47
C PRO A 972 -69.35 -3.50 23.58
N TYR A 973 -68.04 -3.56 23.83
CA TYR A 973 -67.06 -4.28 23.02
C TYR A 973 -66.50 -5.51 23.75
N ALA A 974 -67.12 -5.92 24.86
CA ALA A 974 -66.74 -7.15 25.55
C ALA A 974 -66.85 -8.35 24.59
N GLY A 975 -65.75 -9.10 24.44
CA GLY A 975 -65.64 -10.22 23.51
C GLY A 975 -65.21 -9.85 22.09
N TYR A 976 -65.07 -8.56 21.77
CA TYR A 976 -64.51 -8.12 20.49
C TYR A 976 -62.99 -8.31 20.50
N VAL A 977 -62.41 -8.53 19.33
CA VAL A 977 -60.96 -8.54 19.12
C VAL A 977 -60.49 -7.20 18.58
N VAL A 978 -59.29 -6.80 18.98
CA VAL A 978 -58.60 -5.63 18.44
C VAL A 978 -57.98 -6.02 17.11
N ASN A 979 -58.38 -5.32 16.05
CA ASN A 979 -57.93 -5.60 14.69
C ASN A 979 -56.72 -4.73 14.33
N THR A 980 -56.80 -3.43 14.58
CA THR A 980 -55.69 -2.52 14.30
C THR A 980 -55.46 -1.54 15.43
N ILE A 981 -54.21 -1.07 15.57
CA ILE A 981 -53.86 0.10 16.37
C ILE A 981 -53.24 1.14 15.43
N SER A 982 -53.87 2.31 15.38
CA SER A 982 -53.45 3.44 14.55
C SER A 982 -52.63 4.42 15.37
N CYS A 983 -51.49 4.90 14.88
CA CYS A 983 -50.64 5.87 15.59
C CYS A 983 -49.92 6.82 14.63
N LEU A 984 -49.75 8.08 15.02
CA LEU A 984 -49.03 9.08 14.24
C LEU A 984 -47.73 9.42 14.95
N VAL A 985 -46.60 9.14 14.29
CA VAL A 985 -45.26 9.39 14.84
C VAL A 985 -44.61 10.55 14.11
N ASN A 986 -44.13 11.54 14.85
CA ASN A 986 -43.39 12.67 14.31
C ASN A 986 -41.87 12.38 14.25
N GLY A 987 -41.18 12.99 13.29
CA GLY A 987 -39.76 12.77 13.00
C GLY A 987 -39.49 12.37 11.55
N SER A 988 -38.28 11.93 11.25
CA SER A 988 -37.93 11.32 9.95
C SER A 988 -37.33 9.93 10.08
N SER A 989 -36.85 9.57 11.26
CA SER A 989 -36.29 8.26 11.58
C SER A 989 -36.45 7.92 13.06
N ALA A 990 -36.48 6.62 13.34
CA ALA A 990 -36.38 6.08 14.69
C ALA A 990 -35.77 4.68 14.63
N ALA A 991 -34.99 4.33 15.65
CA ALA A 991 -34.43 2.99 15.78
C ALA A 991 -35.55 1.93 15.89
N GLU A 992 -36.65 2.26 16.57
CA GLU A 992 -37.80 1.38 16.70
C GLU A 992 -39.08 2.19 16.93
N VAL A 993 -40.14 1.84 16.20
CA VAL A 993 -41.52 2.28 16.47
C VAL A 993 -42.35 1.04 16.70
N GLY A 994 -43.22 1.05 17.70
CA GLY A 994 -44.12 -0.07 17.93
C GLY A 994 -45.44 0.35 18.58
N VAL A 995 -46.44 -0.51 18.47
CA VAL A 995 -47.72 -0.38 19.16
C VAL A 995 -47.78 -1.33 20.34
N PHE A 996 -48.59 -0.98 21.32
CA PHE A 996 -48.84 -1.83 22.49
C PHE A 996 -50.28 -1.71 22.97
N ALA A 997 -50.73 -2.72 23.70
CA ALA A 997 -52.02 -2.71 24.37
C ALA A 997 -51.91 -3.25 25.79
N TYR A 998 -52.66 -2.64 26.70
CA TYR A 998 -52.82 -3.08 28.07
C TYR A 998 -54.28 -3.40 28.35
N ILE A 999 -54.52 -4.52 29.03
CA ILE A 999 -55.83 -4.94 29.51
C ILE A 999 -55.71 -5.17 31.01
N ASP A 1000 -56.55 -4.50 31.80
CA ASP A 1000 -56.49 -4.56 33.27
C ASP A 1000 -55.10 -4.27 33.85
N GLN A 1001 -54.41 -3.26 33.29
CA GLN A 1001 -53.04 -2.87 33.62
C GLN A 1001 -51.95 -3.92 33.34
N GLN A 1002 -52.26 -5.02 32.65
CA GLN A 1002 -51.25 -5.95 32.13
C GLN A 1002 -50.97 -5.69 30.66
N CYS A 1003 -49.69 -5.64 30.28
CA CYS A 1003 -49.29 -5.54 28.88
C CYS A 1003 -49.59 -6.86 28.18
N VAL A 1004 -50.55 -6.86 27.25
CA VAL A 1004 -50.94 -8.06 26.50
C VAL A 1004 -50.41 -8.04 25.07
N LEU A 1005 -49.95 -6.88 24.59
CA LEU A 1005 -49.39 -6.70 23.26
C LEU A 1005 -48.20 -5.75 23.30
N THR A 1006 -47.14 -6.11 22.61
CA THR A 1006 -46.11 -5.20 22.12
C THR A 1006 -45.67 -5.68 20.75
N GLN A 1007 -45.85 -4.85 19.72
CA GLN A 1007 -45.54 -5.20 18.34
C GLN A 1007 -44.77 -4.05 17.69
N ALA A 1008 -43.55 -4.30 17.24
CA ALA A 1008 -42.79 -3.34 16.45
C ALA A 1008 -43.42 -3.20 15.05
N VAL A 1009 -43.43 -1.98 14.52
CA VAL A 1009 -43.92 -1.67 13.18
C VAL A 1009 -42.79 -1.90 12.18
N GLY A 1010 -42.98 -2.84 11.25
CA GLY A 1010 -42.05 -3.02 10.14
C GLY A 1010 -42.15 -1.83 9.18
N ASN A 1011 -41.03 -1.12 8.95
CA ASN A 1011 -40.92 0.09 8.13
C ASN A 1011 -41.90 1.21 8.55
N PRO A 1012 -41.69 1.84 9.72
CA PRO A 1012 -42.59 2.89 10.19
C PRO A 1012 -42.58 4.12 9.28
N SER A 1013 -43.77 4.66 9.04
CA SER A 1013 -43.97 5.93 8.34
C SER A 1013 -44.01 7.08 9.34
N PHE A 1014 -43.25 8.14 9.09
CA PHE A 1014 -43.20 9.33 9.95
C PHE A 1014 -43.99 10.50 9.35
N GLY A 1015 -44.70 11.22 10.21
CA GLY A 1015 -45.61 12.32 9.84
C GLY A 1015 -46.89 11.85 9.15
N THR A 1016 -47.22 10.56 9.23
CA THR A 1016 -48.48 9.97 8.72
C THR A 1016 -49.02 8.98 9.75
N LEU A 1017 -50.34 8.93 9.94
CA LEU A 1017 -50.96 7.97 10.84
C LEU A 1017 -50.77 6.56 10.26
N MET A 1018 -49.99 5.74 10.95
CA MET A 1018 -49.78 4.34 10.63
C MET A 1018 -50.95 3.52 11.17
N ASN A 1019 -51.46 2.59 10.37
CA ASN A 1019 -52.42 1.57 10.80
C ASN A 1019 -51.70 0.23 10.97
N VAL A 1020 -51.49 -0.20 12.22
CA VAL A 1020 -50.77 -1.44 12.52
C VAL A 1020 -51.78 -2.56 12.73
N ASP A 1021 -51.74 -3.58 11.86
CA ASP A 1021 -52.56 -4.79 12.00
C ASP A 1021 -52.06 -5.65 13.16
N VAL A 1022 -52.94 -5.89 14.11
CA VAL A 1022 -52.71 -6.70 15.32
C VAL A 1022 -53.72 -7.85 15.42
N SER A 1023 -54.54 -8.07 14.38
CA SER A 1023 -55.61 -9.08 14.36
C SER A 1023 -55.08 -10.50 14.62
N SER A 1024 -53.86 -10.81 14.15
CA SER A 1024 -53.18 -12.08 14.38
C SER A 1024 -52.94 -12.41 15.86
N GLN A 1025 -52.96 -11.40 16.74
CA GLN A 1025 -52.73 -11.55 18.17
C GLN A 1025 -54.01 -11.93 18.94
N GLU A 1026 -55.17 -11.93 18.27
CA GLU A 1026 -56.49 -12.27 18.81
C GLU A 1026 -56.80 -11.63 20.17
N LEU A 1027 -56.44 -10.35 20.34
CA LEU A 1027 -56.57 -9.63 21.60
C LEU A 1027 -58.04 -9.38 21.94
N VAL A 1028 -58.63 -10.26 22.75
CA VAL A 1028 -60.03 -10.16 23.17
C VAL A 1028 -60.18 -9.15 24.30
N ILE A 1029 -61.15 -8.25 24.16
CA ILE A 1029 -61.53 -7.29 25.20
C ILE A 1029 -62.36 -8.01 26.28
N PRO A 1030 -61.89 -8.10 27.54
CA PRO A 1030 -62.65 -8.75 28.59
C PRO A 1030 -63.72 -7.83 29.17
N ALA A 1031 -64.83 -8.41 29.61
CA ALA A 1031 -65.92 -7.68 30.24
C ALA A 1031 -65.47 -7.03 31.57
N GLY A 1032 -65.86 -5.77 31.79
CA GLY A 1032 -65.68 -5.09 33.07
C GLY A 1032 -64.25 -4.65 33.41
N LYS A 1033 -63.31 -4.68 32.45
CA LYS A 1033 -61.92 -4.25 32.65
C LYS A 1033 -61.55 -3.06 31.78
N PRO A 1034 -60.67 -2.15 32.24
CA PRO A 1034 -60.16 -1.07 31.42
C PRO A 1034 -59.16 -1.57 30.37
N VAL A 1035 -59.09 -0.87 29.24
CA VAL A 1035 -58.18 -1.17 28.13
C VAL A 1035 -57.42 0.08 27.73
N TYR A 1036 -56.13 -0.03 27.42
CA TYR A 1036 -55.29 1.07 26.97
C TYR A 1036 -54.59 0.68 25.67
N PHE A 1037 -54.58 1.59 24.71
CA PHE A 1037 -53.86 1.43 23.45
C PHE A 1037 -52.82 2.52 23.34
N GLY A 1038 -51.63 2.17 22.85
CA GLY A 1038 -50.56 3.13 22.73
C GLY A 1038 -49.52 2.72 21.71
N TYR A 1039 -48.54 3.60 21.55
CA TYR A 1039 -47.38 3.38 20.74
C TYR A 1039 -46.14 3.95 21.42
N TYR A 1040 -45.00 3.44 21.02
CA TYR A 1040 -43.71 3.87 21.51
C TYR A 1040 -42.78 4.16 20.35
N VAL A 1041 -41.82 5.03 20.63
CA VAL A 1041 -40.78 5.46 19.71
C VAL A 1041 -39.47 5.45 20.48
N LYS A 1042 -38.44 4.78 19.94
CA LYS A 1042 -37.10 4.68 20.53
C LYS A 1042 -36.06 5.18 19.54
N GLY A 1043 -35.08 5.94 20.03
CA GLY A 1043 -33.94 6.38 19.23
C GLY A 1043 -34.37 7.22 18.03
N THR A 1044 -35.36 8.09 18.22
CA THR A 1044 -35.86 8.98 17.17
C THR A 1044 -35.00 10.22 17.01
N ASP A 1045 -34.94 10.75 15.80
CA ASP A 1045 -34.38 12.06 15.50
C ASP A 1045 -35.26 13.23 16.00
N SER A 1046 -36.52 12.98 16.36
CA SER A 1046 -37.43 14.00 16.84
C SER A 1046 -37.37 14.16 18.35
N ALA A 1047 -37.24 15.40 18.81
CA ALA A 1047 -37.37 15.77 20.22
C ALA A 1047 -38.81 15.58 20.77
N TYR A 1048 -39.80 15.54 19.87
CA TYR A 1048 -41.24 15.44 20.17
C TYR A 1048 -41.93 14.44 19.23
N PRO A 1049 -41.70 13.13 19.40
CA PRO A 1049 -42.16 12.11 18.46
C PRO A 1049 -43.63 11.68 18.66
N LEU A 1050 -44.23 11.92 19.83
CA LEU A 1050 -45.63 11.60 20.06
C LEU A 1050 -46.51 12.76 19.62
N THR A 1051 -47.60 12.47 18.95
CA THR A 1051 -48.57 13.47 18.47
C THR A 1051 -49.82 13.48 19.32
N ALA A 1052 -50.39 14.65 19.57
CA ALA A 1052 -51.52 14.85 20.46
C ALA A 1052 -52.42 16.04 20.04
N ASP A 1053 -53.59 16.13 20.65
CA ASP A 1053 -54.49 17.29 20.52
C ASP A 1053 -54.98 17.83 21.86
N ASP A 1054 -55.50 19.06 21.80
CA ASP A 1054 -56.01 19.84 22.93
C ASP A 1054 -57.54 19.67 23.13
N GLY A 1055 -58.12 18.56 22.69
CA GLY A 1055 -59.56 18.27 22.80
C GLY A 1055 -60.04 18.05 24.25
N PRO A 1056 -61.35 18.20 24.51
CA PRO A 1056 -61.90 18.16 25.88
C PRO A 1056 -61.61 16.82 26.59
N MET A 1057 -61.04 16.94 27.79
CA MET A 1057 -60.56 15.81 28.60
C MET A 1057 -61.67 14.83 28.99
N VAL A 1058 -61.51 13.59 28.56
CA VAL A 1058 -62.32 12.45 29.01
C VAL A 1058 -61.61 11.69 30.11
N PRO A 1059 -62.34 11.10 31.09
CA PRO A 1059 -61.76 10.19 32.06
C PRO A 1059 -60.90 9.13 31.35
N MET A 1060 -59.66 8.94 31.81
CA MET A 1060 -58.68 8.04 31.19
C MET A 1060 -58.05 8.50 29.85
N GLY A 1061 -58.01 9.81 29.53
CA GLY A 1061 -57.22 10.45 28.45
C GLY A 1061 -55.69 10.19 28.41
N GLY A 1062 -54.90 10.97 27.66
CA GLY A 1062 -53.51 10.64 27.30
C GLY A 1062 -52.55 10.33 28.46
N TYR A 1063 -51.64 9.37 28.24
CA TYR A 1063 -50.58 8.94 29.16
C TYR A 1063 -49.23 8.94 28.43
N VAL A 1064 -48.21 9.60 28.99
CA VAL A 1064 -46.86 9.67 28.38
C VAL A 1064 -45.77 9.32 29.39
N ARG A 1065 -44.82 8.45 29.01
CA ARG A 1065 -43.74 7.93 29.88
C ARG A 1065 -42.47 7.61 29.10
N PHE A 1066 -41.32 7.54 29.78
CA PHE A 1066 -40.05 7.08 29.20
C PHE A 1066 -39.86 5.56 29.30
N THR A 1067 -40.70 4.89 30.08
CA THR A 1067 -40.73 3.44 30.26
C THR A 1067 -42.17 2.93 30.27
N MET A 1068 -42.37 1.69 29.87
CA MET A 1068 -43.68 1.04 29.92
C MET A 1068 -44.01 0.65 31.37
N GLY A 1069 -45.24 0.92 31.85
CA GLY A 1069 -45.64 0.62 33.24
C GLY A 1069 -47.11 0.96 33.55
N ALA A 1070 -47.55 0.73 34.79
CA ALA A 1070 -48.97 0.77 35.22
C ALA A 1070 -49.64 2.17 35.13
N TYR A 1071 -50.81 2.27 34.48
CA TYR A 1071 -51.50 3.55 34.21
C TYR A 1071 -52.41 4.00 35.37
N SER A 1072 -51.90 4.87 36.26
CA SER A 1072 -52.68 5.53 37.34
C SER A 1072 -53.10 6.95 36.95
N THR A 1073 -54.16 7.47 37.58
CA THR A 1073 -54.65 8.85 37.38
C THR A 1073 -53.67 9.92 37.88
N ASP A 1074 -52.91 9.63 38.93
CA ASP A 1074 -51.97 10.56 39.58
C ASP A 1074 -50.90 11.09 38.63
N TRP A 1075 -50.53 10.28 37.62
CA TRP A 1075 -49.53 10.65 36.62
C TRP A 1075 -49.98 11.82 35.73
N LYS A 1076 -51.28 11.94 35.48
CA LYS A 1076 -51.85 13.03 34.67
C LYS A 1076 -51.76 14.35 35.39
N GLU A 1077 -52.13 14.34 36.67
CA GLU A 1077 -52.07 15.51 37.54
C GLU A 1077 -50.61 15.94 37.81
N GLN A 1078 -49.68 14.98 37.85
CA GLN A 1078 -48.27 15.25 38.15
C GLN A 1078 -47.53 16.00 37.03
N PHE A 1079 -47.90 15.78 35.76
CA PHE A 1079 -47.16 16.28 34.60
C PHE A 1079 -48.00 17.16 33.66
N ASP A 1080 -49.17 17.60 34.13
CA ASP A 1080 -50.10 18.48 33.40
C ASP A 1080 -50.42 17.99 31.97
N LEU A 1081 -50.54 16.66 31.82
CA LEU A 1081 -50.75 16.02 30.51
C LEU A 1081 -52.24 16.07 30.13
N ASP A 1082 -52.78 17.28 29.93
CA ASP A 1082 -54.17 17.56 29.54
C ASP A 1082 -54.38 17.43 28.02
N HIS A 1083 -53.75 16.42 27.40
CA HIS A 1083 -53.76 16.19 25.94
C HIS A 1083 -54.16 14.75 25.59
N ASN A 1084 -54.89 14.57 24.48
CA ASN A 1084 -55.21 13.24 23.94
C ASN A 1084 -54.15 12.80 22.92
N ILE A 1085 -53.44 11.70 23.20
CA ILE A 1085 -52.50 11.12 22.25
C ILE A 1085 -53.24 10.67 21.00
N MET A 1086 -52.70 10.98 19.81
CA MET A 1086 -53.23 10.54 18.52
C MET A 1086 -53.00 9.06 18.29
N VAL A 1087 -53.76 8.25 19.00
CA VAL A 1087 -53.83 6.80 18.88
C VAL A 1087 -55.29 6.36 18.84
N ALA A 1088 -55.60 5.48 17.90
CA ALA A 1088 -56.91 4.85 17.76
C ALA A 1088 -56.76 3.34 17.66
N ALA A 1089 -57.84 2.60 17.91
CA ALA A 1089 -57.87 1.17 17.64
C ALA A 1089 -59.17 0.82 16.91
N THR A 1090 -59.12 -0.15 16.00
CA THR A 1090 -60.33 -0.75 15.44
C THR A 1090 -60.60 -2.08 16.11
N VAL A 1091 -61.86 -2.32 16.45
CA VAL A 1091 -62.33 -3.53 17.13
C VAL A 1091 -63.50 -4.15 16.36
N GLY A 1092 -63.52 -5.46 16.29
CA GLY A 1092 -64.58 -6.20 15.62
C GLY A 1092 -65.00 -7.45 16.40
N PRO A 1093 -66.19 -8.00 16.14
CA PRO A 1093 -66.54 -9.31 16.68
C PRO A 1093 -65.54 -10.37 16.19
N ARG A 1094 -65.23 -11.37 17.03
CA ARG A 1094 -64.27 -12.44 16.68
C ARG A 1094 -64.81 -13.31 15.53
N ASP A 1095 -64.02 -13.46 14.47
CA ASP A 1095 -64.37 -14.15 13.23
C ASP A 1095 -64.49 -15.69 13.42
N ASN A 1096 -65.63 -16.20 13.90
CA ASN A 1096 -65.92 -17.65 13.93
C ASN A 1096 -67.26 -17.99 13.28
N GLN A 1097 -67.25 -18.93 12.33
CA GLN A 1097 -68.47 -19.35 11.62
C GLN A 1097 -69.46 -20.14 12.49
N LEU A 1098 -69.01 -20.71 13.63
CA LEU A 1098 -69.85 -21.43 14.60
C LEU A 1098 -70.00 -20.66 15.93
N PHE A 1099 -69.55 -19.40 16.02
CA PHE A 1099 -69.69 -18.60 17.24
C PHE A 1099 -71.15 -18.49 17.70
N SER A 1100 -72.05 -18.24 16.74
CA SER A 1100 -73.49 -18.15 16.97
C SER A 1100 -74.13 -19.46 17.40
N SER A 1101 -73.41 -20.58 17.30
CA SER A 1101 -73.83 -21.92 17.78
C SER A 1101 -73.01 -22.41 18.96
N GLY A 1102 -72.07 -21.60 19.49
CA GLY A 1102 -71.26 -21.89 20.68
C GLY A 1102 -70.02 -22.77 20.50
N TYR A 1103 -69.47 -22.90 19.29
CA TYR A 1103 -68.25 -23.68 19.01
C TYR A 1103 -67.21 -22.87 18.21
N PHE A 1104 -65.92 -23.23 18.31
CA PHE A 1104 -64.86 -22.59 17.51
C PHE A 1104 -64.42 -23.49 16.35
N MET A 1105 -64.47 -22.95 15.13
CA MET A 1105 -63.73 -23.47 13.99
C MET A 1105 -63.27 -22.26 13.18
N ILE A 1106 -61.95 -22.10 13.05
CA ILE A 1106 -61.33 -20.92 12.46
C ILE A 1106 -61.53 -20.95 10.95
N LYS A 1107 -62.29 -19.98 10.42
CA LYS A 1107 -62.18 -19.58 9.01
C LYS A 1107 -62.23 -18.07 8.92
N HIS A 1108 -61.17 -17.45 8.39
CA HIS A 1108 -61.21 -16.08 7.88
C HIS A 1108 -61.77 -16.11 6.45
N PRO A 1109 -62.95 -15.53 6.16
CA PRO A 1109 -63.54 -15.59 4.81
C PRO A 1109 -62.74 -14.82 3.74
N GLY A 1110 -61.76 -14.00 4.16
CA GLY A 1110 -60.90 -13.20 3.30
C GLY A 1110 -59.41 -13.57 3.31
N LYS A 1111 -58.99 -14.64 4.02
CA LYS A 1111 -57.59 -15.09 4.03
C LYS A 1111 -57.42 -16.30 3.11
N ALA A 1112 -56.49 -16.22 2.16
CA ALA A 1112 -56.01 -17.39 1.42
C ALA A 1112 -55.04 -18.18 2.32
N TYR A 1113 -55.32 -19.46 2.55
CA TYR A 1113 -54.44 -20.34 3.33
C TYR A 1113 -53.25 -20.78 2.48
N LYS A 1114 -52.07 -20.89 3.08
CA LYS A 1114 -50.83 -21.33 2.42
C LYS A 1114 -50.28 -22.59 3.08
N ALA A 1115 -49.49 -23.37 2.35
CA ALA A 1115 -48.73 -24.48 2.94
C ALA A 1115 -47.84 -23.94 4.08
N GLY A 1116 -47.89 -24.59 5.24
CA GLY A 1116 -47.20 -24.17 6.46
C GLY A 1116 -48.09 -23.47 7.50
N ASP A 1117 -49.29 -23.01 7.13
CA ASP A 1117 -50.25 -22.48 8.11
C ASP A 1117 -50.70 -23.60 9.06
N THR A 1118 -50.97 -23.29 10.34
CA THR A 1118 -51.45 -24.28 11.30
C THR A 1118 -52.94 -24.17 11.57
N PHE A 1119 -53.61 -25.31 11.71
CA PHE A 1119 -55.03 -25.46 11.98
C PHE A 1119 -55.25 -26.22 13.28
N ARG A 1120 -56.15 -25.73 14.15
CA ARG A 1120 -56.55 -26.42 15.39
C ARG A 1120 -58.07 -26.34 15.54
N PHE A 1121 -58.66 -27.40 16.06
CA PHE A 1121 -60.05 -27.38 16.53
C PHE A 1121 -60.08 -27.14 18.03
N GLU A 1122 -60.87 -26.18 18.53
CA GLU A 1122 -61.06 -25.93 19.96
C GLU A 1122 -62.55 -25.84 20.31
N LEU A 1123 -62.92 -26.35 21.49
CA LEU A 1123 -64.26 -26.19 22.04
C LEU A 1123 -64.34 -24.92 22.90
N ASN A 1124 -65.45 -24.20 22.79
CA ASN A 1124 -65.68 -23.05 23.66
C ASN A 1124 -66.16 -23.49 25.05
N ASP A 1125 -65.21 -23.68 25.95
CA ASP A 1125 -65.48 -24.08 27.33
C ASP A 1125 -65.88 -22.90 28.23
N SER A 1126 -66.08 -21.70 27.66
CA SER A 1126 -66.52 -20.53 28.43
C SER A 1126 -67.93 -20.73 29.00
N PRO A 1127 -68.14 -20.53 30.32
CA PRO A 1127 -69.46 -20.61 30.95
C PRO A 1127 -70.35 -19.40 30.60
N LEU A 1128 -69.84 -18.40 29.90
CA LEU A 1128 -70.52 -17.13 29.60
C LEU A 1128 -71.42 -17.18 28.36
N VAL A 1129 -71.42 -18.28 27.60
CA VAL A 1129 -72.33 -18.48 26.46
C VAL A 1129 -73.57 -19.22 26.95
N GLU A 1130 -74.61 -18.47 27.36
CA GLU A 1130 -75.90 -19.03 27.78
C GLU A 1130 -76.70 -19.57 26.59
N GLY A 1131 -77.44 -20.69 26.78
CA GLY A 1131 -78.40 -21.21 25.79
C GLY A 1131 -77.86 -22.20 24.74
N VAL A 1132 -76.60 -22.64 24.83
CA VAL A 1132 -76.01 -23.63 23.92
C VAL A 1132 -75.96 -25.01 24.58
N THR A 1133 -76.62 -26.00 23.97
CA THR A 1133 -76.49 -27.43 24.37
C THR A 1133 -75.08 -27.89 24.04
N ARG A 1134 -74.35 -28.45 25.02
CA ARG A 1134 -72.98 -28.93 24.83
C ARG A 1134 -72.97 -30.41 24.39
N PRO A 1135 -72.08 -30.81 23.47
CA PRO A 1135 -71.97 -32.20 23.05
C PRO A 1135 -71.34 -32.99 24.19
N SER A 1136 -71.89 -34.17 24.45
CA SER A 1136 -71.32 -35.15 25.36
C SER A 1136 -69.99 -35.73 24.85
N ALA A 1137 -69.77 -35.72 23.53
CA ALA A 1137 -68.51 -36.11 22.90
C ALA A 1137 -68.29 -35.36 21.59
N VAL A 1138 -67.03 -35.04 21.29
CA VAL A 1138 -66.62 -34.42 20.03
C VAL A 1138 -65.46 -35.19 19.44
N GLN A 1139 -65.56 -35.46 18.14
CA GLN A 1139 -64.48 -36.09 17.39
C GLN A 1139 -64.26 -35.34 16.09
N TRP A 1140 -63.02 -34.95 15.82
CA TRP A 1140 -62.68 -34.22 14.60
C TRP A 1140 -61.69 -35.00 13.76
N TYR A 1141 -61.75 -34.76 12.46
CA TYR A 1141 -61.03 -35.46 11.43
C TYR A 1141 -60.45 -34.46 10.44
N PHE A 1142 -59.24 -34.73 9.98
CA PHE A 1142 -58.58 -34.03 8.88
C PHE A 1142 -58.14 -35.07 7.85
N ASP A 1143 -58.59 -34.91 6.61
CA ASP A 1143 -58.47 -35.87 5.51
C ASP A 1143 -58.90 -37.29 5.89
N GLY A 1144 -59.99 -37.38 6.65
CA GLY A 1144 -60.57 -38.65 7.11
C GLY A 1144 -59.83 -39.32 8.29
N LYS A 1145 -58.70 -38.77 8.76
CA LYS A 1145 -57.99 -39.26 9.95
C LYS A 1145 -58.45 -38.51 11.20
N ALA A 1146 -58.74 -39.24 12.29
CA ALA A 1146 -59.19 -38.66 13.56
C ALA A 1146 -58.06 -37.99 14.34
N TYR A 1147 -58.39 -36.87 15.00
CA TYR A 1147 -57.51 -36.08 15.85
C TYR A 1147 -58.23 -35.66 17.17
N ASN A 1148 -57.47 -35.32 18.21
CA ASN A 1148 -57.97 -34.83 19.49
C ASN A 1148 -58.03 -33.29 19.52
N ALA A 1149 -58.94 -32.68 20.30
CA ALA A 1149 -59.16 -31.22 20.30
C ALA A 1149 -57.94 -30.35 20.71
N THR A 1150 -56.84 -30.96 21.12
CA THR A 1150 -55.57 -30.26 21.39
C THR A 1150 -54.58 -30.32 20.23
N ASP A 1151 -54.83 -31.16 19.23
CA ASP A 1151 -53.88 -31.42 18.17
C ASP A 1151 -53.86 -30.24 17.18
N VAL A 1152 -52.66 -29.83 16.78
CA VAL A 1152 -52.42 -28.78 15.79
C VAL A 1152 -51.94 -29.44 14.51
N ILE A 1153 -52.54 -29.10 13.37
CA ILE A 1153 -52.19 -29.62 12.06
C ILE A 1153 -51.55 -28.51 11.23
N THR A 1154 -50.35 -28.75 10.74
CA THR A 1154 -49.75 -27.88 9.72
C THR A 1154 -50.30 -28.28 8.36
N LEU A 1155 -50.84 -27.30 7.64
CA LEU A 1155 -51.44 -27.45 6.34
C LEU A 1155 -50.36 -27.65 5.27
N THR A 1156 -50.62 -28.54 4.32
CA THR A 1156 -49.78 -28.75 3.13
C THR A 1156 -50.48 -28.21 1.89
N SER A 1157 -49.76 -28.07 0.78
CA SER A 1157 -50.38 -27.70 -0.50
C SER A 1157 -51.29 -28.85 -0.96
N GLY A 1158 -52.50 -28.52 -1.45
CA GLY A 1158 -53.49 -29.49 -1.89
C GLY A 1158 -54.92 -29.22 -1.39
N SER A 1159 -55.84 -30.13 -1.72
CA SER A 1159 -57.23 -30.11 -1.25
C SER A 1159 -57.36 -30.96 0.00
N HIS A 1160 -57.87 -30.39 1.08
CA HIS A 1160 -58.00 -31.03 2.37
C HIS A 1160 -59.46 -31.01 2.85
N THR A 1161 -59.91 -32.05 3.54
CA THR A 1161 -61.26 -32.18 4.09
C THR A 1161 -61.24 -32.22 5.60
N ILE A 1162 -61.97 -31.31 6.24
CA ILE A 1162 -62.16 -31.25 7.69
C ILE A 1162 -63.56 -31.77 8.00
N MET A 1163 -63.67 -32.72 8.93
CA MET A 1163 -64.94 -33.21 9.43
C MET A 1163 -64.99 -33.16 10.96
N VAL A 1164 -66.06 -32.63 11.53
CA VAL A 1164 -66.30 -32.65 12.97
C VAL A 1164 -67.63 -33.32 13.25
N VAL A 1165 -67.61 -34.31 14.14
CA VAL A 1165 -68.80 -35.02 14.63
C VAL A 1165 -69.04 -34.60 16.09
N LEU A 1166 -70.16 -33.91 16.32
CA LEU A 1166 -70.62 -33.49 17.62
C LEU A 1166 -71.72 -34.45 18.09
N THR A 1167 -71.55 -35.09 19.25
CA THR A 1167 -72.52 -36.05 19.79
C THR A 1167 -73.20 -35.47 21.02
N PHE A 1168 -74.51 -35.24 20.93
CA PHE A 1168 -75.38 -34.82 22.01
C PHE A 1168 -76.06 -36.04 22.64
N ALA A 1169 -76.81 -35.84 23.73
CA ALA A 1169 -77.42 -36.94 24.47
C ALA A 1169 -78.44 -37.75 23.65
N ASP A 1170 -79.06 -37.13 22.64
CA ASP A 1170 -80.18 -37.68 21.85
C ASP A 1170 -79.92 -37.74 20.34
N TYR A 1171 -78.88 -37.08 19.82
CA TYR A 1171 -78.48 -37.15 18.40
C TYR A 1171 -77.00 -36.78 18.18
N SER A 1172 -76.45 -37.14 17.02
CA SER A 1172 -75.13 -36.68 16.57
C SER A 1172 -75.27 -35.81 15.31
N GLN A 1173 -74.51 -34.72 15.25
CA GLN A 1173 -74.42 -33.82 14.10
C GLN A 1173 -73.02 -33.90 13.50
N THR A 1174 -72.94 -34.08 12.17
CA THR A 1174 -71.67 -34.10 11.44
C THR A 1174 -71.56 -32.88 10.55
N ILE A 1175 -70.41 -32.20 10.60
CA ILE A 1175 -70.07 -31.05 9.77
C ILE A 1175 -68.85 -31.46 8.94
N VAL A 1176 -68.98 -31.50 7.61
CA VAL A 1176 -67.87 -31.78 6.67
C VAL A 1176 -67.60 -30.55 5.82
N LYS A 1177 -66.33 -30.20 5.60
CA LYS A 1177 -65.93 -29.05 4.79
C LYS A 1177 -64.61 -29.30 4.06
N GLU A 1178 -64.58 -28.97 2.78
CA GLU A 1178 -63.34 -28.98 1.99
C GLU A 1178 -62.69 -27.59 1.96
N ILE A 1179 -61.36 -27.57 2.03
CA ILE A 1179 -60.51 -26.40 1.88
C ILE A 1179 -59.44 -26.68 0.82
N LEU A 1180 -59.17 -25.70 -0.05
CA LEU A 1180 -58.15 -25.81 -1.09
C LEU A 1180 -56.99 -24.86 -0.73
N ILE A 1181 -55.76 -25.39 -0.76
CA ILE A 1181 -54.54 -24.67 -0.40
C ILE A 1181 -53.63 -24.67 -1.63
N SER A 1182 -53.36 -23.49 -2.16
CA SER A 1182 -52.45 -23.29 -3.29
C SER A 1182 -50.98 -23.36 -2.83
N GLU A 1183 -50.07 -23.77 -3.72
CA GLU A 1183 -48.61 -23.80 -3.47
C GLU A 1183 -48.05 -22.52 -2.84
#